data_AF-A0A974WPT2-F1
#
_entry.id   AF-A0A974WPT2-F1
#
_cell.length_a   1.000
_cell.length_b   1.000
_cell.length_c   1.000
_cell.angle_alpha   90.00
_cell.angle_beta   90.00
_cell.angle_gamma   90.00
#
_symmetry.space_group_name_H-M   'P 1'
#
loop_
_entity.id
_entity.type
_entity.pdbx_description
1 polymer ?
#
loop_
_entity_poly.entity_id
_entity_poly.type
_entity_poly.pdbx_seq_one_letter_code
_entity_poly.pdbx_strand_id
1 'polypeptide(L)'
;METVWLVLGAAVLAATLADVFLTVLNYDEAGFLSGPVARGQWHLLRRVTRRLPRRWRPYALRQVTGLQVVIGILVWVFGVILGFGLIYRGLMTPTSFSVSGRGSSLDFFDAMYFSAAQLSTVGGSALTAETDVLRFLSITETLSGVVLISLILTFLLGVYSVISDLNALCRHFFTAERGAGSPVDSLAPFFQGGQQSGLDGHLDGIAESFASYTDGLRLHHAAYYFQSGRDHFALPYAVRMLGGTIGALRWGLPSGHPASTLPGLVPLTFQFLEFGEQLEQSVHLGERPVPEVVGFETFRAQALGEQAPADQWVPRFVQLETAMARLVGTEPLADLHDSHTRYSRWLPFAYRSEQLTLGVSDDLDYQPVIVGDRPVAALDDTTTVAAQMVLRGQPPPVGDPTAAGARSTLTPLPRWRRFAQRDLAQVDPGYARLRTAMRSVVAAVLAVASLYVLLDAATDRAAIQPAVFGGFVAMTSTGVAVERSQRGQVLTSVLQLVPIGVVVFLGALVSDSTPLTGVLLAVVALVGTWVGHFGARWAAIGRVSFMAYYFALILRLQPSDAPWFLGAAAVGVLWALLVCYVLLPARPRKELREGIEGFTAQLVSAMDTLVDAISWARWSGDVRKRADLELRQLRRAGAFIGGCMTGDEETIGVSPERAAALRLRLFDTELAVKNLASAARDVTGTTLSLELRARLAGRLELLQVHLARTTALATPDAHLRPDLAALPPWTEEEPPQDWPRQARALHAAIDELQRVSEKLRDAVDAALDPEVAYTVPLAEQGEVGADALVAPGARQAAEDAPPAGRSLAPSTRQAIQAAVATGLALAVGELVSSSHQYWAVLAAYQVLGGTDGETLVKGAQRLAGTVGGAAIGFAIALESGSDPAVVLPVLAVAVFASAYYRQVSPALTALWTTMIFAMLYEYLGRLTSLALEERVLETVFGALVALAVAALVLPRHTRTHYHANLAALVEDVDVIVTASLSRLAGDHAISQTAVRQRLLDADRHVRSIATAADPLRRSAGALEPGGVESQLTAAWSLVFHTRQLVGAVEGAITEGVDPGVDPSLDWGALSRATSENVAALTTALSGRLPGAIDDSVGDGADVDAPQRTIDAVLLEVSLVNQTLLALLEAVSPGAVGAAEPAAEPTTA
;
A
#
# COMPACT_ATOMS: atom_id res chain seq x y z
N MET A 1 53.98 17.87 -16.68
CA MET A 1 52.79 16.99 -16.57
C MET A 1 53.16 15.63 -16.00
N GLU A 2 54.28 15.02 -16.40
CA GLU A 2 54.78 13.74 -15.87
C GLU A 2 55.04 13.72 -14.35
N THR A 3 55.60 14.80 -13.80
CA THR A 3 55.82 14.96 -12.34
C THR A 3 54.53 14.98 -11.53
N VAL A 4 53.41 15.43 -12.11
CA VAL A 4 52.10 15.46 -11.44
C VAL A 4 51.59 14.04 -11.22
N TRP A 5 51.75 13.16 -12.22
CA TRP A 5 51.35 11.74 -12.12
C TRP A 5 52.18 10.98 -11.09
N LEU A 6 53.49 11.24 -11.03
CA LEU A 6 54.39 10.70 -10.01
C LEU A 6 53.97 11.09 -8.58
N VAL A 7 53.77 12.39 -8.34
CA VAL A 7 53.37 12.90 -7.01
C VAL A 7 51.99 12.38 -6.63
N LEU A 8 51.05 12.38 -7.56
CA LEU A 8 49.70 11.86 -7.34
C LEU A 8 49.72 10.35 -7.04
N GLY A 9 50.48 9.57 -7.81
CA GLY A 9 50.61 8.12 -7.60
C GLY A 9 51.27 7.78 -6.26
N ALA A 10 52.32 8.50 -5.89
CA ALA A 10 52.96 8.35 -4.57
C ALA A 10 52.01 8.72 -3.42
N ALA A 11 51.24 9.79 -3.57
CA ALA A 11 50.24 10.19 -2.57
C ALA A 11 49.12 9.15 -2.42
N VAL A 12 48.58 8.63 -3.53
CA VAL A 12 47.56 7.58 -3.53
C VAL A 12 48.11 6.29 -2.91
N LEU A 13 49.32 5.87 -3.29
CA LEU A 13 49.95 4.66 -2.75
C LEU A 13 50.21 4.78 -1.25
N ALA A 14 50.81 5.89 -0.80
CA ALA A 14 51.07 6.14 0.62
C ALA A 14 49.77 6.18 1.42
N ALA A 15 48.73 6.80 0.87
CA ALA A 15 47.41 6.81 1.48
C ALA A 15 46.84 5.37 1.58
N THR A 16 46.79 4.61 0.50
CA THR A 16 46.24 3.24 0.53
C THR A 16 47.00 2.34 1.51
N LEU A 17 48.33 2.39 1.53
CA LEU A 17 49.12 1.60 2.46
C LEU A 17 48.93 2.02 3.93
N ALA A 18 48.82 3.33 4.19
CA ALA A 18 48.49 3.83 5.52
C ALA A 18 47.09 3.39 5.97
N ASP A 19 46.10 3.39 5.06
CA ASP A 19 44.74 2.91 5.35
C ASP A 19 44.72 1.41 5.70
N VAL A 20 45.45 0.58 4.93
CA VAL A 20 45.59 -0.86 5.22
C VAL A 20 46.27 -1.05 6.58
N PHE A 21 47.36 -0.33 6.84
CA PHE A 21 48.07 -0.42 8.13
C PHE A 21 47.14 -0.06 9.30
N LEU A 22 46.43 1.07 9.20
CA LEU A 22 45.50 1.51 10.24
C LEU A 22 44.35 0.51 10.43
N THR A 23 43.77 0.00 9.34
CA THR A 23 42.62 -0.91 9.43
C THR A 23 42.99 -2.30 9.97
N VAL A 24 44.21 -2.77 9.75
CA VAL A 24 44.61 -4.15 10.10
C VAL A 24 45.41 -4.21 11.40
N LEU A 25 46.21 -3.19 11.71
CA LEU A 25 47.19 -3.23 12.79
C LEU A 25 46.96 -2.19 13.90
N ASN A 26 46.14 -1.17 13.67
CA ASN A 26 45.86 -0.17 14.70
C ASN A 26 44.64 -0.60 15.55
N TYR A 27 44.72 -0.39 16.86
CA TYR A 27 43.72 -0.84 17.84
C TYR A 27 42.51 0.10 17.96
N ASP A 28 42.70 1.42 17.77
CA ASP A 28 41.64 2.42 18.04
C ASP A 28 41.11 3.16 16.80
N GLU A 29 41.83 3.15 15.67
CA GLU A 29 41.47 3.96 14.51
C GLU A 29 40.93 3.14 13.35
N ALA A 30 39.70 3.46 12.89
CA ALA A 30 39.22 3.01 11.60
C ALA A 30 40.04 3.67 10.48
N GLY A 31 40.48 2.89 9.49
CA GLY A 31 41.16 3.43 8.31
C GLY A 31 40.35 4.55 7.65
N PHE A 32 41.06 5.58 7.17
CA PHE A 32 40.45 6.80 6.63
C PHE A 32 39.75 6.59 5.28
N LEU A 33 40.04 5.52 4.54
CA LEU A 33 39.30 5.09 3.35
C LEU A 33 38.33 3.96 3.69
N SER A 34 38.79 2.92 4.40
CA SER A 34 38.00 1.72 4.68
C SER A 34 36.74 2.03 5.51
N GLY A 35 36.84 2.89 6.53
CA GLY A 35 35.75 3.28 7.41
C GLY A 35 34.60 4.02 6.69
N PRO A 36 34.87 5.13 5.99
CA PRO A 36 33.85 5.82 5.19
C PRO A 36 33.24 4.94 4.10
N VAL A 37 34.03 4.08 3.46
CA VAL A 37 33.55 3.14 2.44
C VAL A 37 32.57 2.13 3.05
N ALA A 38 32.90 1.52 4.19
CA ALA A 38 32.02 0.57 4.89
C ALA A 38 30.70 1.23 5.33
N ARG A 39 30.76 2.47 5.87
CA ARG A 39 29.59 3.27 6.20
C ARG A 39 28.74 3.57 4.95
N GLY A 40 29.35 4.07 3.88
CA GLY A 40 28.65 4.39 2.64
C GLY A 40 27.93 3.18 2.04
N GLN A 41 28.60 2.02 2.06
CA GLN A 41 28.02 0.75 1.65
C GLN A 41 26.84 0.35 2.51
N TRP A 42 26.96 0.44 3.85
CA TRP A 42 25.84 0.15 4.75
C TRP A 42 24.64 1.05 4.46
N HIS A 43 24.85 2.36 4.29
CA HIS A 43 23.76 3.30 3.99
C HIS A 43 23.08 3.01 2.65
N LEU A 44 23.87 2.68 1.61
CA LEU A 44 23.34 2.31 0.30
C LEU A 44 22.55 0.99 0.38
N LEU A 45 23.13 -0.02 1.02
CA LEU A 45 22.52 -1.33 1.17
C LEU A 45 21.26 -1.26 2.02
N ARG A 46 21.28 -0.55 3.16
CA ARG A 46 20.12 -0.26 4.02
C ARG A 46 19.01 0.43 3.23
N ARG A 47 19.31 1.37 2.34
CA ARG A 47 18.30 2.01 1.46
C ARG A 47 17.67 1.03 0.47
N VAL A 48 18.43 0.05 -0.03
CA VAL A 48 17.94 -0.99 -0.93
C VAL A 48 17.14 -2.07 -0.17
N THR A 49 17.69 -2.60 0.94
CA THR A 49 17.07 -3.66 1.73
C THR A 49 15.76 -3.23 2.35
N ARG A 50 15.61 -1.94 2.71
CA ARG A 50 14.35 -1.35 3.18
C ARG A 50 13.23 -1.33 2.15
N ARG A 51 13.54 -1.48 0.86
CA ARG A 51 12.55 -1.59 -0.22
C ARG A 51 12.23 -3.04 -0.59
N LEU A 52 13.00 -4.01 -0.09
CA LEU A 52 12.78 -5.41 -0.38
C LEU A 52 11.61 -5.97 0.45
N PRO A 53 10.82 -6.90 -0.10
CA PRO A 53 9.81 -7.63 0.66
C PRO A 53 10.45 -8.40 1.82
N ARG A 54 9.73 -8.52 2.95
CA ARG A 54 10.17 -9.20 4.18
C ARG A 54 10.77 -10.60 3.94
N ARG A 55 10.24 -11.34 2.97
CA ARG A 55 10.75 -12.68 2.57
C ARG A 55 12.21 -12.70 2.05
N TRP A 56 12.67 -11.66 1.36
CA TRP A 56 14.00 -11.63 0.71
C TRP A 56 15.04 -10.88 1.54
N ARG A 57 14.59 -10.03 2.45
CA ARG A 57 15.46 -9.13 3.19
C ARG A 57 16.46 -9.84 4.10
N PRO A 58 16.12 -10.88 4.88
CA PRO A 58 17.11 -11.60 5.69
C PRO A 58 18.23 -12.22 4.85
N TYR A 59 17.93 -12.67 3.63
CA TYR A 59 18.93 -13.18 2.70
C TYR A 59 19.88 -12.07 2.21
N ALA A 60 19.34 -10.89 1.92
CA ALA A 60 20.15 -9.74 1.52
C ALA A 60 21.01 -9.22 2.68
N LEU A 61 20.46 -9.12 3.89
CA LEU A 61 21.19 -8.67 5.08
C LEU A 61 22.33 -9.63 5.45
N ARG A 62 22.14 -10.94 5.29
CA ARG A 62 23.23 -11.94 5.51
C ARG A 62 24.46 -11.74 4.63
N GLN A 63 24.34 -11.05 3.50
CA GLN A 63 25.45 -10.80 2.58
C GLN A 63 26.20 -9.49 2.89
N VAL A 64 25.72 -8.66 3.82
CA VAL A 64 26.29 -7.33 4.12
C VAL A 64 27.78 -7.42 4.44
N THR A 65 28.16 -8.24 5.42
CA THR A 65 29.54 -8.35 5.89
C THR A 65 30.46 -8.93 4.83
N GLY A 66 30.01 -9.96 4.11
CA GLY A 66 30.76 -10.55 3.00
C GLY A 66 31.02 -9.53 1.89
N LEU A 67 30.00 -8.75 1.54
CA LEU A 67 30.11 -7.68 0.55
C LEU A 67 31.04 -6.55 1.02
N GLN A 68 30.96 -6.15 2.28
CA GLN A 68 31.84 -5.13 2.87
C GLN A 68 33.30 -5.55 2.84
N VAL A 69 33.60 -6.78 3.27
CA VAL A 69 34.97 -7.33 3.25
C VAL A 69 35.50 -7.38 1.81
N VAL A 70 34.71 -7.92 0.87
CA VAL A 70 35.12 -8.01 -0.54
C VAL A 70 35.38 -6.63 -1.13
N ILE A 71 34.50 -5.66 -0.93
CA ILE A 71 34.72 -4.32 -1.51
C ILE A 71 35.88 -3.61 -0.81
N GLY A 72 36.07 -3.76 0.51
CA GLY A 72 37.24 -3.23 1.21
C GLY A 72 38.55 -3.75 0.61
N ILE A 73 38.65 -5.06 0.39
CA ILE A 73 39.79 -5.70 -0.28
C ILE A 73 39.97 -5.15 -1.70
N LEU A 74 38.89 -5.00 -2.47
CA LEU A 74 38.95 -4.45 -3.82
C LEU A 74 39.42 -2.98 -3.82
N VAL A 75 39.02 -2.17 -2.85
CA VAL A 75 39.48 -0.78 -2.69
C VAL A 75 40.99 -0.74 -2.42
N TRP A 76 41.50 -1.63 -1.57
CA TRP A 76 42.94 -1.71 -1.30
C TRP A 76 43.73 -2.19 -2.50
N VAL A 77 43.32 -3.29 -3.12
CA VAL A 77 43.96 -3.83 -4.32
C VAL A 77 43.96 -2.78 -5.45
N PHE A 78 42.80 -2.16 -5.70
CA PHE A 78 42.69 -1.11 -6.71
C PHE A 78 43.52 0.13 -6.35
N GLY A 79 43.56 0.55 -5.08
CA GLY A 79 44.35 1.70 -4.64
C GLY A 79 45.85 1.49 -4.82
N VAL A 80 46.35 0.28 -4.55
CA VAL A 80 47.75 -0.08 -4.80
C VAL A 80 48.05 -0.12 -6.30
N ILE A 81 47.19 -0.75 -7.11
CA ILE A 81 47.35 -0.78 -8.58
C ILE A 81 47.31 0.64 -9.15
N LEU A 82 46.40 1.48 -8.67
CA LEU A 82 46.27 2.87 -9.10
C LEU A 82 47.49 3.70 -8.70
N GLY A 83 47.97 3.54 -7.47
CA GLY A 83 49.16 4.23 -6.97
C GLY A 83 50.39 3.92 -7.82
N PHE A 84 50.73 2.63 -7.98
CA PHE A 84 51.86 2.21 -8.82
C PHE A 84 51.62 2.49 -10.31
N GLY A 85 50.42 2.28 -10.83
CA GLY A 85 50.05 2.61 -12.20
C GLY A 85 50.22 4.09 -12.55
N LEU A 86 49.87 5.00 -11.65
CA LEU A 86 50.11 6.44 -11.81
C LEU A 86 51.61 6.79 -11.77
N ILE A 87 52.38 6.12 -10.91
CA ILE A 87 53.85 6.26 -10.87
C ILE A 87 54.47 5.79 -12.19
N TYR A 88 54.09 4.61 -12.68
CA TYR A 88 54.56 4.11 -13.98
C TYR A 88 54.15 5.02 -15.12
N ARG A 89 52.92 5.54 -15.12
CA ARG A 89 52.47 6.49 -16.14
C ARG A 89 53.37 7.73 -16.20
N GLY A 90 53.81 8.24 -15.06
CA GLY A 90 54.75 9.37 -15.00
C GLY A 90 56.17 9.04 -15.44
N LEU A 91 56.55 7.76 -15.45
CA LEU A 91 57.88 7.27 -15.87
C LEU A 91 57.90 6.64 -17.26
N MET A 92 56.74 6.36 -17.86
CA MET A 92 56.60 5.67 -19.13
C MET A 92 57.05 6.56 -20.29
N THR A 93 58.21 6.23 -20.83
CA THR A 93 58.77 6.81 -22.06
C THR A 93 59.18 5.68 -23.00
N PRO A 94 59.27 5.95 -24.33
CA PRO A 94 59.70 4.93 -25.31
C PRO A 94 61.10 4.35 -25.06
N THR A 95 61.91 4.97 -24.18
CA THR A 95 63.25 4.52 -23.80
C THR A 95 63.29 3.75 -22.48
N SER A 96 62.23 3.83 -21.66
CA SER A 96 62.18 3.21 -20.33
C SER A 96 61.34 1.94 -20.28
N PHE A 97 60.41 1.77 -21.22
CA PHE A 97 59.61 0.56 -21.43
C PHE A 97 59.73 0.05 -22.86
N SER A 98 59.90 -1.26 -23.00
CA SER A 98 59.79 -1.95 -24.29
C SER A 98 58.44 -2.66 -24.39
N VAL A 99 57.85 -2.63 -25.60
CA VAL A 99 56.51 -3.18 -25.85
C VAL A 99 56.59 -4.31 -26.88
N SER A 100 56.00 -5.46 -26.56
CA SER A 100 55.97 -6.64 -27.43
C SER A 100 54.62 -6.77 -28.15
N GLY A 101 54.56 -6.36 -29.43
CA GLY A 101 53.36 -6.47 -30.28
C GLY A 101 53.18 -5.29 -31.27
N ARG A 102 52.33 -5.43 -32.29
CA ARG A 102 51.96 -4.32 -33.20
C ARG A 102 50.71 -3.60 -32.66
N GLY A 103 50.82 -2.29 -32.38
CA GLY A 103 49.68 -1.39 -32.12
C GLY A 103 49.51 -0.89 -30.69
N SER A 104 50.46 -1.15 -29.80
CA SER A 104 50.43 -0.68 -28.41
C SER A 104 51.03 0.72 -28.25
N SER A 105 50.24 1.65 -27.73
CA SER A 105 50.68 2.95 -27.21
C SER A 105 51.17 2.80 -25.76
N LEU A 106 51.84 3.81 -25.22
CA LEU A 106 52.16 3.90 -23.79
C LEU A 106 51.11 4.79 -23.13
N ASP A 107 49.91 4.25 -22.95
CA ASP A 107 48.77 4.99 -22.40
C ASP A 107 48.53 4.68 -20.92
N PHE A 108 47.57 5.38 -20.32
CA PHE A 108 47.20 5.17 -18.91
C PHE A 108 46.77 3.72 -18.64
N PHE A 109 46.06 3.09 -19.57
CA PHE A 109 45.61 1.71 -19.42
C PHE A 109 46.77 0.71 -19.38
N ASP A 110 47.83 0.95 -20.16
CA ASP A 110 49.03 0.10 -20.20
C ASP A 110 49.81 0.17 -18.89
N ALA A 111 49.88 1.37 -18.28
CA ALA A 111 50.46 1.56 -16.95
C ALA A 111 49.69 0.81 -15.86
N MET A 112 48.35 0.85 -15.92
CA MET A 112 47.47 0.11 -15.01
C MET A 112 47.57 -1.41 -15.22
N TYR A 113 47.66 -1.86 -16.47
CA TYR A 113 47.86 -3.27 -16.82
C TYR A 113 49.21 -3.78 -16.30
N PHE A 114 50.29 -3.03 -16.49
CA PHE A 114 51.62 -3.40 -15.99
C PHE A 114 51.62 -3.53 -14.46
N SER A 115 51.08 -2.53 -13.76
CA SER A 115 50.95 -2.57 -12.28
C SER A 115 50.11 -3.76 -11.80
N ALA A 116 48.92 -3.98 -12.39
CA ALA A 116 48.07 -5.12 -12.03
C ALA A 116 48.79 -6.47 -12.23
N ALA A 117 49.55 -6.60 -13.32
CA ALA A 117 50.33 -7.80 -13.61
C ALA A 117 51.45 -8.04 -12.58
N GLN A 118 52.16 -6.97 -12.16
CA GLN A 118 53.22 -7.08 -11.15
C GLN A 118 52.68 -7.36 -9.74
N LEU A 119 51.58 -6.71 -9.36
CA LEU A 119 50.92 -6.96 -8.07
C LEU A 119 50.40 -8.40 -7.97
N SER A 120 49.89 -8.97 -9.07
CA SER A 120 49.41 -10.36 -9.13
C SER A 120 50.51 -11.42 -9.03
N THR A 121 51.79 -11.03 -9.05
CA THR A 121 52.98 -11.91 -9.11
C THR A 121 53.11 -12.76 -10.38
N VAL A 122 52.13 -12.71 -11.29
CA VAL A 122 52.14 -13.44 -12.57
C VAL A 122 53.13 -12.81 -13.57
N GLY A 123 53.33 -11.49 -13.50
CA GLY A 123 54.16 -10.74 -14.43
C GLY A 123 53.45 -10.45 -15.77
N GLY A 124 53.72 -9.29 -16.37
CA GLY A 124 53.14 -8.89 -17.65
C GLY A 124 53.98 -9.39 -18.84
N SER A 125 53.35 -10.00 -19.84
CA SER A 125 54.05 -10.49 -21.05
C SER A 125 54.22 -9.44 -22.15
N ALA A 126 53.44 -8.36 -22.10
CA ALA A 126 53.36 -7.34 -23.16
C ALA A 126 54.30 -6.13 -22.96
N LEU A 127 54.70 -5.86 -21.71
CA LEU A 127 55.45 -4.66 -21.32
C LEU A 127 56.60 -5.04 -20.39
N THR A 128 57.81 -4.58 -20.70
CA THR A 128 59.02 -4.87 -19.93
C THR A 128 59.75 -3.60 -19.51
N ALA A 129 60.17 -3.55 -18.25
CA ALA A 129 60.93 -2.43 -17.67
C ALA A 129 62.42 -2.53 -18.03
N GLU A 130 62.94 -1.50 -18.70
CA GLU A 130 64.32 -1.50 -19.21
C GLU A 130 65.33 -0.82 -18.26
N THR A 131 64.86 0.05 -17.37
CA THR A 131 65.74 0.79 -16.43
C THR A 131 65.84 0.11 -15.06
N ASP A 132 67.00 0.24 -14.41
CA ASP A 132 67.24 -0.32 -13.07
C ASP A 132 66.25 0.22 -12.02
N VAL A 133 65.86 1.50 -12.14
CA VAL A 133 64.87 2.13 -11.26
C VAL A 133 63.49 1.51 -11.42
N LEU A 134 63.04 1.26 -12.65
CA LEU A 134 61.74 0.62 -12.91
C LEU A 134 61.73 -0.85 -12.52
N ARG A 135 62.85 -1.57 -12.72
CA ARG A 135 63.00 -2.96 -12.26
C ARG A 135 62.93 -3.04 -10.73
N PHE A 136 63.62 -2.14 -10.03
CA PHE A 136 63.53 -2.05 -8.57
C PHE A 136 62.11 -1.71 -8.09
N LEU A 137 61.45 -0.76 -8.76
CA LEU A 137 60.07 -0.38 -8.43
C LEU A 137 59.09 -1.55 -8.65
N SER A 138 59.24 -2.30 -9.74
CA SER A 138 58.46 -3.50 -10.03
C SER A 138 58.68 -4.60 -8.99
N ILE A 139 59.92 -4.84 -8.56
CA ILE A 139 60.21 -5.80 -7.48
C ILE A 139 59.58 -5.34 -6.16
N THR A 140 59.64 -4.04 -5.88
CA THR A 140 59.04 -3.45 -4.69
C THR A 140 57.52 -3.63 -4.69
N GLU A 141 56.85 -3.40 -5.83
CA GLU A 141 55.41 -3.63 -5.99
C GLU A 141 55.04 -5.10 -5.78
N THR A 142 55.79 -6.05 -6.36
CA THR A 142 55.55 -7.48 -6.14
C THR A 142 55.70 -7.86 -4.66
N LEU A 143 56.72 -7.34 -3.97
CA LEU A 143 56.91 -7.52 -2.52
C LEU A 143 55.76 -6.90 -1.71
N SER A 144 55.34 -5.68 -2.06
CA SER A 144 54.17 -5.03 -1.45
C SER A 144 52.89 -5.85 -1.65
N GLY A 145 52.72 -6.51 -2.80
CA GLY A 145 51.61 -7.42 -3.07
C GLY A 145 51.56 -8.62 -2.12
N VAL A 146 52.71 -9.24 -1.84
CA VAL A 146 52.80 -10.35 -0.87
C VAL A 146 52.43 -9.89 0.54
N VAL A 147 52.94 -8.73 0.98
CA VAL A 147 52.60 -8.15 2.30
C VAL A 147 51.11 -7.81 2.36
N LEU A 148 50.56 -7.22 1.30
CA LEU A 148 49.14 -6.88 1.20
C LEU A 148 48.25 -8.11 1.34
N ILE A 149 48.58 -9.22 0.67
CA ILE A 149 47.84 -10.49 0.80
C ILE A 149 47.88 -11.00 2.26
N SER A 150 49.04 -10.95 2.92
CA SER A 150 49.16 -11.34 4.32
C SER A 150 48.28 -10.47 5.23
N LEU A 151 48.27 -9.14 5.03
CA LEU A 151 47.44 -8.22 5.80
C LEU A 151 45.94 -8.42 5.53
N ILE A 152 45.56 -8.69 4.28
CA ILE A 152 44.18 -9.06 3.91
C ILE A 152 43.74 -10.34 4.64
N LEU A 153 44.61 -11.35 4.70
CA LEU A 153 44.30 -12.59 5.42
C LEU A 153 44.14 -12.34 6.92
N THR A 154 45.04 -11.56 7.52
CA THR A 154 44.93 -11.15 8.94
C THR A 154 43.63 -10.41 9.22
N PHE A 155 43.25 -9.46 8.36
CA PHE A 155 41.97 -8.75 8.46
C PHE A 155 40.77 -9.68 8.38
N LEU A 156 40.76 -10.60 7.41
CA LEU A 156 39.67 -11.54 7.21
C LEU A 156 39.49 -12.45 8.43
N LEU A 157 40.58 -13.04 8.94
CA LEU A 157 40.56 -13.88 10.14
C LEU A 157 40.11 -13.09 11.38
N GLY A 158 40.56 -11.84 11.50
CA GLY A 158 40.15 -10.92 12.54
C GLY A 158 38.64 -10.68 12.56
N VAL A 159 38.05 -10.30 11.42
CA VAL A 159 36.59 -10.10 11.29
C VAL A 159 35.81 -11.38 11.67
N TYR A 160 36.27 -12.57 11.26
CA TYR A 160 35.63 -13.82 11.64
C TYR A 160 35.76 -14.15 13.12
N SER A 161 36.85 -13.76 13.78
CA SER A 161 37.01 -13.90 15.23
C SER A 161 35.94 -13.11 15.97
N VAL A 162 35.76 -11.83 15.63
CA VAL A 162 34.74 -10.97 16.28
C VAL A 162 33.32 -11.53 16.12
N ILE A 163 33.01 -12.08 14.95
CA ILE A 163 31.71 -12.74 14.70
C ILE A 163 31.54 -13.99 15.58
N SER A 164 32.62 -14.74 15.79
CA SER A 164 32.65 -15.90 16.69
C SER A 164 32.44 -15.48 18.15
N ASP A 165 33.08 -14.40 18.59
CA ASP A 165 32.96 -13.86 19.94
C ASP A 165 31.54 -13.35 20.22
N LEU A 166 30.91 -12.68 19.24
CA LEU A 166 29.50 -12.29 19.32
C LEU A 166 28.59 -13.52 19.48
N ASN A 167 28.84 -14.59 18.71
CA ASN A 167 28.05 -15.82 18.79
C ASN A 167 28.24 -16.52 20.15
N ALA A 168 29.46 -16.52 20.69
CA ALA A 168 29.75 -17.04 22.03
C ALA A 168 28.99 -16.26 23.11
N LEU A 169 29.02 -14.92 23.04
CA LEU A 169 28.24 -14.06 23.93
C LEU A 169 26.74 -14.33 23.85
N CYS A 170 26.17 -14.40 22.64
CA CYS A 170 24.74 -14.65 22.46
C CYS A 170 24.29 -16.01 23.03
N ARG A 171 25.16 -17.03 23.00
CA ARG A 171 24.87 -18.39 23.47
C ARG A 171 24.80 -18.53 24.99
N HIS A 172 25.36 -17.60 25.76
CA HIS A 172 25.21 -17.60 27.21
C HIS A 172 23.76 -17.37 27.63
N PHE A 173 23.00 -16.62 26.84
CA PHE A 173 21.62 -16.30 27.17
C PHE A 173 20.68 -17.41 26.68
N PHE A 174 20.15 -18.21 27.61
CA PHE A 174 19.11 -19.20 27.31
C PHE A 174 17.77 -18.51 27.09
N THR A 175 17.16 -18.67 25.93
CA THR A 175 15.80 -18.18 25.67
C THR A 175 14.94 -19.30 25.11
N ALA A 176 13.86 -19.63 25.82
CA ALA A 176 12.84 -20.55 25.30
C ALA A 176 12.04 -19.91 24.15
N GLU A 177 11.98 -18.58 24.10
CA GLU A 177 11.20 -17.82 23.12
C GLU A 177 12.02 -17.45 21.86
N ARG A 178 11.36 -17.43 20.69
CA ARG A 178 11.95 -16.80 19.49
C ARG A 178 11.77 -15.28 19.56
N GLY A 179 12.84 -14.54 19.25
CA GLY A 179 12.80 -13.08 19.14
C GLY A 179 13.74 -12.37 20.12
N ALA A 180 13.27 -11.31 20.79
CA ALA A 180 14.13 -10.42 21.59
C ALA A 180 14.65 -11.03 22.91
N GLY A 181 14.15 -12.21 23.32
CA GLY A 181 14.53 -12.90 24.55
C GLY A 181 14.02 -12.25 25.83
N SER A 182 13.90 -13.05 26.89
CA SER A 182 13.58 -12.60 28.25
C SER A 182 14.83 -12.74 29.14
N PRO A 183 15.45 -11.62 29.57
CA PRO A 183 16.65 -11.65 30.42
C PRO A 183 16.41 -12.37 31.76
N VAL A 184 15.22 -12.22 32.33
CA VAL A 184 14.85 -12.82 33.62
C VAL A 184 14.67 -14.33 33.45
N ASP A 185 13.97 -14.80 32.41
CA ASP A 185 13.78 -16.23 32.19
C ASP A 185 15.09 -16.96 31.85
N SER A 186 16.05 -16.24 31.24
CA SER A 186 17.40 -16.79 30.99
C SER A 186 18.16 -17.13 32.28
N LEU A 187 17.78 -16.53 33.40
CA LEU A 187 18.38 -16.79 34.71
C LEU A 187 17.75 -17.99 35.43
N ALA A 188 16.56 -18.44 35.01
CA ALA A 188 15.82 -19.51 35.69
C ALA A 188 16.65 -20.79 35.96
N PRO A 189 17.53 -21.27 35.04
CA PRO A 189 18.35 -22.46 35.30
C PRO A 189 19.35 -22.32 36.47
N PHE A 190 19.72 -21.09 36.82
CA PHE A 190 20.70 -20.78 37.89
C PHE A 190 20.05 -20.58 39.26
N PHE A 191 18.72 -20.57 39.34
CA PHE A 191 17.96 -20.49 40.58
C PHE A 191 17.19 -21.81 40.80
N GLN A 192 17.84 -22.78 41.44
CA GLN A 192 17.22 -24.07 41.75
C GLN A 192 16.66 -24.04 43.18
N GLY A 193 15.34 -24.13 43.31
CA GLY A 193 14.66 -24.10 44.61
C GLY A 193 14.86 -22.78 45.37
N GLY A 194 14.99 -21.66 44.65
CA GLY A 194 15.22 -20.33 45.22
C GLY A 194 16.67 -20.04 45.63
N GLN A 195 17.58 -21.01 45.54
CA GLN A 195 19.00 -20.80 45.80
C GLN A 195 19.79 -20.64 44.51
N GLN A 196 20.77 -19.73 44.54
CA GLN A 196 21.69 -19.53 43.42
C GLN A 196 22.68 -20.69 43.31
N SER A 197 22.89 -21.21 42.09
CA SER A 197 23.88 -22.26 41.80
C SER A 197 24.56 -21.97 40.47
N GLY A 198 25.91 -21.91 40.47
CA GLY A 198 26.71 -21.72 39.26
C GLY A 198 26.62 -20.33 38.60
N LEU A 199 25.92 -19.37 39.22
CA LEU A 199 25.71 -18.03 38.67
C LEU A 199 27.03 -17.23 38.52
N ASP A 200 27.96 -17.39 39.45
CA ASP A 200 29.27 -16.71 39.43
C ASP A 200 30.05 -17.05 38.15
N GLY A 201 30.24 -18.35 37.88
CA GLY A 201 30.95 -18.81 36.69
C GLY A 201 30.22 -18.48 35.39
N HIS A 202 28.88 -18.36 35.42
CA HIS A 202 28.10 -17.91 34.28
C HIS A 202 28.35 -16.42 33.98
N LEU A 203 28.37 -15.57 35.01
CA LEU A 203 28.66 -14.13 34.86
C LEU A 203 30.10 -13.89 34.40
N ASP A 204 31.07 -14.67 34.91
CA ASP A 204 32.46 -14.60 34.45
C ASP A 204 32.56 -14.96 32.96
N GLY A 205 31.85 -16.01 32.51
CA GLY A 205 31.80 -16.39 31.09
C GLY A 205 31.16 -15.34 30.19
N ILE A 206 30.09 -14.67 30.67
CA ILE A 206 29.49 -13.52 29.97
C ILE A 206 30.48 -12.36 29.89
N ALA A 207 31.14 -12.02 30.98
CA ALA A 207 32.11 -10.92 31.04
C ALA A 207 33.30 -11.15 30.08
N GLU A 208 33.87 -12.36 30.08
CA GLU A 208 34.98 -12.73 29.19
C GLU A 208 34.58 -12.70 27.71
N SER A 209 33.40 -13.23 27.38
CA SER A 209 32.89 -13.22 26.00
C SER A 209 32.55 -11.81 25.52
N PHE A 210 32.01 -10.98 26.43
CA PHE A 210 31.71 -9.58 26.14
C PHE A 210 33.00 -8.77 25.95
N ALA A 211 34.00 -8.95 26.81
CA ALA A 211 35.33 -8.33 26.68
C ALA A 211 36.00 -8.68 25.35
N SER A 212 36.04 -9.98 25.02
CA SER A 212 36.61 -10.46 23.76
C SER A 212 35.92 -9.83 22.55
N TYR A 213 34.59 -9.71 22.59
CA TYR A 213 33.82 -9.06 21.55
C TYR A 213 34.09 -7.55 21.47
N THR A 214 34.12 -6.83 22.60
CA THR A 214 34.37 -5.37 22.61
C THR A 214 35.76 -5.03 22.11
N ASP A 215 36.78 -5.81 22.51
CA ASP A 215 38.16 -5.65 22.06
C ASP A 215 38.31 -5.98 20.57
N GLY A 216 37.67 -7.06 20.12
CA GLY A 216 37.64 -7.44 18.72
C GLY A 216 36.97 -6.38 17.84
N LEU A 217 35.88 -5.76 18.33
CA LEU A 217 35.16 -4.73 17.59
C LEU A 217 35.97 -3.43 17.45
N ARG A 218 36.78 -3.07 18.45
CA ARG A 218 37.75 -1.94 18.39
C ARG A 218 38.75 -2.14 17.26
N LEU A 219 39.30 -3.36 17.14
CA LEU A 219 40.24 -3.72 16.07
C LEU A 219 39.57 -3.82 14.69
N HIS A 220 38.36 -4.37 14.61
CA HIS A 220 37.72 -4.71 13.35
C HIS A 220 36.32 -4.13 13.23
N HIS A 221 36.26 -2.81 13.04
CA HIS A 221 35.03 -2.03 12.87
C HIS A 221 34.05 -2.57 11.82
N ALA A 222 34.53 -3.25 10.77
CA ALA A 222 33.67 -3.86 9.75
C ALA A 222 32.74 -4.95 10.32
N ALA A 223 33.14 -5.62 11.41
CA ALA A 223 32.33 -6.63 12.09
C ALA A 223 31.08 -6.05 12.78
N TYR A 224 31.03 -4.73 13.02
CA TYR A 224 29.87 -4.04 13.59
C TYR A 224 28.60 -4.27 12.75
N TYR A 225 28.72 -4.20 11.42
CA TYR A 225 27.61 -4.36 10.49
C TYR A 225 27.24 -5.83 10.24
N PHE A 226 27.71 -6.75 11.08
CA PHE A 226 27.40 -8.16 10.96
C PHE A 226 25.92 -8.46 11.16
N GLN A 227 25.37 -9.26 10.25
CA GLN A 227 23.97 -9.66 10.22
C GLN A 227 23.87 -11.16 9.97
N SER A 228 23.49 -11.92 11.00
CA SER A 228 23.29 -13.37 10.85
C SER A 228 21.97 -13.72 10.14
N GLY A 229 21.01 -12.79 10.13
CA GLY A 229 19.62 -13.05 9.76
C GLY A 229 18.92 -14.06 10.67
N ARG A 230 19.38 -14.21 11.93
CA ARG A 230 18.71 -14.89 13.04
C ARG A 230 18.57 -13.89 14.19
N ASP A 231 17.40 -13.83 14.80
CA ASP A 231 17.10 -12.81 15.82
C ASP A 231 18.02 -12.91 17.05
N HIS A 232 18.35 -14.13 17.47
CA HIS A 232 19.21 -14.39 18.64
C HIS A 232 20.72 -14.29 18.36
N PHE A 233 21.14 -14.05 17.12
CA PHE A 233 22.55 -13.90 16.77
C PHE A 233 22.79 -12.52 16.17
N ALA A 234 22.64 -11.50 16.99
CA ALA A 234 22.78 -10.10 16.62
C ALA A 234 23.23 -9.27 17.82
N LEU A 235 23.96 -8.18 17.57
CA LEU A 235 24.42 -7.27 18.62
C LEU A 235 23.28 -6.66 19.47
N PRO A 236 22.15 -6.19 18.89
CA PRO A 236 21.04 -5.65 19.69
C PRO A 236 20.47 -6.67 20.68
N TYR A 237 20.45 -7.95 20.32
CA TYR A 237 20.03 -9.03 21.21
C TYR A 237 21.00 -9.19 22.39
N ALA A 238 22.31 -9.24 22.11
CA ALA A 238 23.33 -9.37 23.14
C ALA A 238 23.31 -8.19 24.14
N VAL A 239 23.21 -6.95 23.63
CA VAL A 239 23.14 -5.73 24.45
C VAL A 239 21.88 -5.73 25.33
N ARG A 240 20.72 -6.09 24.77
CA ARG A 240 19.46 -6.19 25.53
C ARG A 240 19.56 -7.23 26.63
N MET A 241 20.00 -8.45 26.30
CA MET A 241 20.07 -9.55 27.26
C MET A 241 21.06 -9.22 28.39
N LEU A 242 22.24 -8.69 28.05
CA LEU A 242 23.24 -8.27 29.02
C LEU A 242 22.72 -7.17 29.94
N GLY A 243 22.16 -6.09 29.39
CA GLY A 243 21.61 -4.98 30.16
C GLY A 243 20.44 -5.40 31.06
N GLY A 244 19.56 -6.28 30.56
CA GLY A 244 18.46 -6.85 31.33
C GLY A 244 18.92 -7.77 32.45
N THR A 245 19.93 -8.63 32.23
CA THR A 245 20.51 -9.51 33.24
C THR A 245 21.20 -8.72 34.35
N ILE A 246 21.96 -7.68 34.00
CA ILE A 246 22.57 -6.75 34.97
C ILE A 246 21.46 -6.04 35.78
N GLY A 247 20.43 -5.54 35.08
CA GLY A 247 19.25 -4.91 35.67
C GLY A 247 18.55 -5.79 36.72
N ALA A 248 18.28 -7.03 36.33
CA ALA A 248 17.58 -8.03 37.13
C ALA A 248 18.38 -8.45 38.37
N LEU A 249 19.66 -8.77 38.23
CA LEU A 249 20.49 -9.25 39.34
C LEU A 249 20.83 -8.14 40.34
N ARG A 250 21.15 -6.93 39.86
CA ARG A 250 21.65 -5.85 40.71
C ARG A 250 20.54 -5.06 41.41
N TRP A 251 19.38 -4.88 40.78
CA TRP A 251 18.27 -4.09 41.34
C TRP A 251 16.94 -4.83 41.43
N GLY A 252 16.76 -5.97 40.77
CA GLY A 252 15.52 -6.76 40.86
C GLY A 252 15.37 -7.52 42.17
N LEU A 253 16.47 -7.75 42.91
CA LEU A 253 16.47 -8.46 44.21
C LEU A 253 16.72 -7.50 45.39
N PRO A 254 16.24 -7.84 46.61
CA PRO A 254 16.44 -7.03 47.81
C PRO A 254 17.91 -6.73 48.10
N SER A 255 18.20 -5.55 48.65
CA SER A 255 19.56 -5.14 49.01
C SER A 255 20.20 -6.13 49.99
N GLY A 256 21.30 -6.78 49.55
CA GLY A 256 22.03 -7.78 50.35
C GLY A 256 21.75 -9.24 49.99
N HIS A 257 20.87 -9.51 49.02
CA HIS A 257 20.71 -10.86 48.47
C HIS A 257 22.03 -11.35 47.84
N PRO A 258 22.45 -12.62 48.05
CA PRO A 258 23.73 -13.14 47.55
C PRO A 258 23.98 -12.87 46.06
N ALA A 259 22.93 -13.04 45.23
CA ALA A 259 22.98 -12.81 43.79
C ALA A 259 23.14 -11.33 43.39
N SER A 260 22.74 -10.39 44.25
CA SER A 260 22.87 -8.94 44.01
C SER A 260 24.26 -8.40 44.39
N THR A 261 24.99 -9.14 45.23
CA THR A 261 26.30 -8.75 45.79
C THR A 261 27.48 -9.43 45.10
N LEU A 262 27.26 -10.11 43.98
CA LEU A 262 28.31 -10.84 43.28
C LEU A 262 29.40 -9.88 42.78
N PRO A 263 30.70 -10.17 43.02
CA PRO A 263 31.79 -9.25 42.71
C PRO A 263 31.91 -8.97 41.21
N GLY A 264 31.57 -9.93 40.35
CA GLY A 264 31.61 -9.78 38.89
C GLY A 264 30.59 -8.78 38.30
N LEU A 265 29.51 -8.45 39.02
CA LEU A 265 28.47 -7.55 38.51
C LEU A 265 28.95 -6.10 38.39
N VAL A 266 29.81 -5.64 39.28
CA VAL A 266 30.28 -4.24 39.28
C VAL A 266 31.17 -3.96 38.06
N PRO A 267 32.22 -4.74 37.77
CA PRO A 267 33.02 -4.59 36.56
C PRO A 267 32.18 -4.74 35.29
N LEU A 268 31.28 -5.73 35.24
CA LEU A 268 30.42 -5.96 34.07
C LEU A 268 29.49 -4.78 33.78
N THR A 269 28.93 -4.16 34.83
CA THR A 269 28.11 -2.95 34.68
C THR A 269 28.93 -1.79 34.11
N PHE A 270 30.16 -1.60 34.59
CA PHE A 270 31.04 -0.54 34.10
C PHE A 270 31.41 -0.76 32.64
N GLN A 271 31.82 -1.98 32.28
CA GLN A 271 32.16 -2.36 30.92
C GLN A 271 30.98 -2.16 29.95
N PHE A 272 29.76 -2.49 30.36
CA PHE A 272 28.55 -2.25 29.57
C PHE A 272 28.31 -0.75 29.31
N LEU A 273 28.49 0.10 30.32
CA LEU A 273 28.32 1.54 30.18
C LEU A 273 29.42 2.17 29.31
N GLU A 274 30.68 1.76 29.49
CA GLU A 274 31.80 2.21 28.65
C GLU A 274 31.59 1.83 27.18
N PHE A 275 31.09 0.62 26.92
CA PHE A 275 30.72 0.19 25.58
C PHE A 275 29.61 1.06 24.97
N GLY A 276 28.63 1.47 25.79
CA GLY A 276 27.59 2.41 25.38
C GLY A 276 28.14 3.76 24.96
N GLU A 277 28.99 4.37 25.80
CA GLU A 277 29.66 5.65 25.51
C GLU A 277 30.55 5.57 24.26
N GLN A 278 31.23 4.44 24.05
CA GLN A 278 32.00 4.19 22.83
C GLN A 278 31.10 4.16 21.59
N LEU A 279 29.94 3.49 21.67
CA LEU A 279 29.01 3.41 20.55
C LEU A 279 28.33 4.75 20.26
N GLU A 280 28.06 5.59 21.25
CA GLU A 280 27.51 6.96 21.07
C GLU A 280 28.36 7.85 20.15
N GLN A 281 29.68 7.65 20.11
CA GLN A 281 30.56 8.39 19.19
C GLN A 281 30.37 7.97 17.72
N SER A 282 29.88 6.75 17.48
CA SER A 282 29.75 6.15 16.15
C SER A 282 28.31 6.09 15.64
N VAL A 283 27.34 5.92 16.56
CA VAL A 283 25.91 5.85 16.33
C VAL A 283 25.30 7.10 16.94
N HIS A 284 24.59 7.91 16.15
CA HIS A 284 23.86 9.07 16.64
C HIS A 284 22.70 8.65 17.56
N LEU A 285 23.01 8.33 18.81
CA LEU A 285 22.07 8.16 19.90
C LEU A 285 21.64 9.57 20.30
N GLY A 286 20.37 9.93 20.07
CA GLY A 286 19.89 11.28 20.38
C GLY A 286 19.99 11.54 21.88
N GLU A 287 20.70 12.59 22.29
CA GLU A 287 20.77 13.03 23.68
C GLU A 287 19.36 13.35 24.18
N ARG A 288 18.85 12.53 25.11
CA ARG A 288 17.59 12.80 25.81
C ARG A 288 17.84 12.74 27.32
N PRO A 289 17.34 13.71 28.09
CA PRO A 289 17.52 13.71 29.53
C PRO A 289 16.86 12.46 30.12
N VAL A 290 17.54 11.87 31.11
CA VAL A 290 16.99 10.77 31.92
C VAL A 290 15.68 11.26 32.57
N PRO A 291 14.59 10.47 32.56
CA PRO A 291 13.35 10.83 33.24
C PRO A 291 13.58 11.15 34.72
N GLU A 292 12.82 12.11 35.26
CA GLU A 292 12.88 12.44 36.68
C GLU A 292 12.38 11.26 37.54
N VAL A 293 13.09 11.00 38.64
CA VAL A 293 12.73 9.92 39.57
C VAL A 293 11.45 10.30 40.31
N VAL A 294 10.48 9.39 40.30
CA VAL A 294 9.22 9.55 41.02
C VAL A 294 9.46 9.57 42.54
N GLY A 295 8.79 10.50 43.24
CA GLY A 295 8.86 10.61 44.71
C GLY A 295 8.29 9.37 45.42
N PHE A 296 8.74 9.10 46.64
CA PHE A 296 8.40 7.88 47.38
C PHE A 296 6.89 7.64 47.52
N GLU A 297 6.10 8.67 47.86
CA GLU A 297 4.64 8.53 48.03
C GLU A 297 3.93 8.18 46.71
N THR A 298 4.35 8.77 45.60
CA THR A 298 3.80 8.46 44.27
C THR A 298 4.22 7.06 43.81
N PHE A 299 5.47 6.66 44.08
CA PHE A 299 5.94 5.29 43.83
C PHE A 299 5.12 4.27 44.63
N ARG A 300 4.90 4.52 45.93
CA ARG A 300 4.10 3.67 46.81
C ARG A 300 2.68 3.51 46.28
N ALA A 301 2.02 4.61 45.94
CA ALA A 301 0.66 4.59 45.41
C ALA A 301 0.58 3.75 44.13
N GLN A 302 1.49 3.95 43.17
CA GLN A 302 1.52 3.16 41.93
C GLN A 302 1.89 1.69 42.15
N ALA A 303 2.84 1.38 43.04
CA ALA A 303 3.27 0.01 43.33
C ALA A 303 2.17 -0.82 43.99
N LEU A 304 1.29 -0.17 44.78
CA LEU A 304 0.14 -0.80 45.43
C LEU A 304 -1.15 -0.78 44.58
N GLY A 305 -1.11 -0.17 43.39
CA GLY A 305 -2.28 -0.08 42.50
C GLY A 305 -3.32 0.96 42.92
N GLU A 306 -2.93 1.96 43.73
CA GLU A 306 -3.78 3.11 44.09
C GLU A 306 -3.83 4.13 42.94
N GLN A 307 -4.90 4.93 42.85
CA GLN A 307 -5.05 5.96 41.81
C GLN A 307 -4.00 7.06 41.97
N ALA A 308 -2.97 7.01 41.12
CA ALA A 308 -1.86 7.97 41.07
C ALA A 308 -1.58 8.37 39.61
N PRO A 309 -1.01 9.57 39.36
CA PRO A 309 -0.62 9.98 38.01
C PRO A 309 0.33 8.96 37.41
N ALA A 310 0.04 8.45 36.22
CA ALA A 310 0.70 7.28 35.63
C ALA A 310 2.13 7.60 35.18
N ASP A 311 3.14 7.07 35.88
CA ASP A 311 4.51 6.95 35.35
C ASP A 311 4.67 5.60 34.63
N GLN A 312 5.47 5.57 33.57
CA GLN A 312 5.68 4.36 32.75
C GLN A 312 6.78 3.45 33.29
N TRP A 313 7.64 3.93 34.19
CA TRP A 313 8.82 3.20 34.67
C TRP A 313 8.58 2.45 35.98
N VAL A 314 7.75 2.98 36.89
CA VAL A 314 7.40 2.29 38.14
C VAL A 314 6.77 0.92 37.87
N PRO A 315 5.76 0.75 36.98
CA PRO A 315 5.18 -0.56 36.70
C PRO A 315 6.22 -1.56 36.15
N ARG A 316 7.14 -1.10 35.28
CA ARG A 316 8.22 -1.93 34.74
C ARG A 316 9.17 -2.42 35.84
N PHE A 317 9.52 -1.55 36.80
CA PHE A 317 10.35 -1.93 37.93
C PHE A 317 9.63 -2.94 38.84
N VAL A 318 8.35 -2.70 39.15
CA VAL A 318 7.52 -3.62 39.95
C VAL A 318 7.42 -4.99 39.27
N GLN A 319 7.24 -5.03 37.95
CA GLN A 319 7.23 -6.28 37.19
C GLN A 319 8.59 -7.00 37.25
N LEU A 320 9.70 -6.28 37.10
CA LEU A 320 11.05 -6.83 37.23
C LEU A 320 11.27 -7.45 38.61
N GLU A 321 10.94 -6.71 39.67
CA GLU A 321 11.03 -7.18 41.05
C GLU A 321 10.14 -8.40 41.28
N THR A 322 8.90 -8.37 40.79
CA THR A 322 7.95 -9.48 40.92
C THR A 322 8.41 -10.73 40.15
N ALA A 323 9.06 -10.57 39.00
CA ALA A 323 9.60 -11.68 38.23
C ALA A 323 10.81 -12.30 38.95
N MET A 324 11.71 -11.48 39.49
CA MET A 324 12.87 -11.96 40.26
C MET A 324 12.46 -12.59 41.60
N ALA A 325 11.49 -12.00 42.30
CA ALA A 325 10.93 -12.55 43.53
C ALA A 325 10.30 -13.94 43.28
N ARG A 326 9.63 -14.14 42.15
CA ARG A 326 9.11 -15.45 41.73
C ARG A 326 10.21 -16.48 41.48
N LEU A 327 11.35 -16.09 40.88
CA LEU A 327 12.48 -17.00 40.65
C LEU A 327 13.17 -17.43 41.95
N VAL A 328 13.31 -16.50 42.91
CA VAL A 328 14.00 -16.74 44.19
C VAL A 328 13.05 -17.32 45.26
N GLY A 329 11.74 -17.21 45.06
CA GLY A 329 10.73 -17.66 46.03
C GLY A 329 10.56 -16.70 47.21
N THR A 330 10.77 -15.40 47.00
CA THR A 330 10.56 -14.33 48.01
C THR A 330 9.25 -13.59 47.76
N GLU A 331 8.74 -12.89 48.77
CA GLU A 331 7.59 -11.99 48.60
C GLU A 331 8.03 -10.73 47.81
N PRO A 332 7.29 -10.34 46.74
CA PRO A 332 7.57 -9.11 46.02
C PRO A 332 7.21 -7.89 46.89
N LEU A 333 7.95 -6.77 46.73
CA LEU A 333 7.68 -5.50 47.43
C LEU A 333 7.69 -5.61 48.97
N ALA A 334 8.48 -6.54 49.53
CA ALA A 334 8.55 -6.77 50.98
C ALA A 334 8.99 -5.53 51.78
N ASP A 335 9.89 -4.70 51.21
CA ASP A 335 10.29 -3.40 51.75
C ASP A 335 10.18 -2.33 50.66
N LEU A 336 9.12 -1.52 50.73
CA LEU A 336 8.85 -0.46 49.76
C LEU A 336 9.94 0.64 49.75
N HIS A 337 10.64 0.88 50.86
CA HIS A 337 11.69 1.89 50.93
C HIS A 337 12.97 1.39 50.25
N ASP A 338 13.31 0.10 50.44
CA ASP A 338 14.37 -0.56 49.68
C ASP A 338 14.01 -0.60 48.18
N SER A 339 12.79 -0.99 47.82
CA SER A 339 12.31 -1.00 46.43
C SER A 339 12.40 0.38 45.78
N HIS A 340 12.02 1.46 46.47
CA HIS A 340 12.17 2.84 45.96
C HIS A 340 13.64 3.23 45.76
N THR A 341 14.52 2.87 46.71
CA THR A 341 15.96 3.12 46.61
C THR A 341 16.61 2.35 45.45
N ARG A 342 16.16 1.11 45.21
CA ARG A 342 16.60 0.31 44.06
C ARG A 342 16.07 0.90 42.75
N TYR A 343 14.80 1.29 42.69
CA TYR A 343 14.19 1.97 41.55
C TYR A 343 14.94 3.25 41.16
N SER A 344 15.27 4.12 42.12
CA SER A 344 15.95 5.40 41.85
C SER A 344 17.35 5.21 41.24
N ARG A 345 18.02 4.09 41.56
CA ARG A 345 19.33 3.72 41.01
C ARG A 345 19.22 2.93 39.71
N TRP A 346 18.15 2.16 39.55
CA TRP A 346 17.87 1.36 38.36
C TRP A 346 17.46 2.24 37.17
N LEU A 347 16.62 3.26 37.39
CA LEU A 347 16.05 4.08 36.32
C LEU A 347 17.10 4.67 35.36
N PRO A 348 18.19 5.33 35.83
CA PRO A 348 19.21 5.87 34.93
C PRO A 348 19.94 4.79 34.11
N PHE A 349 20.17 3.63 34.71
CA PHE A 349 20.81 2.49 34.03
C PHE A 349 19.88 1.87 32.99
N ALA A 350 18.63 1.56 33.39
CA ALA A 350 17.64 0.96 32.52
C ALA A 350 17.32 1.86 31.31
N TYR A 351 17.22 3.17 31.54
CA TYR A 351 17.03 4.16 30.50
C TYR A 351 18.18 4.16 29.49
N ARG A 352 19.44 4.23 29.96
CA ARG A 352 20.62 4.17 29.07
C ARG A 352 20.74 2.84 28.33
N SER A 353 20.45 1.72 29.00
CA SER A 353 20.42 0.40 28.38
C SER A 353 19.36 0.30 27.27
N GLU A 354 18.17 0.87 27.48
CA GLU A 354 17.10 0.89 26.48
C GLU A 354 17.47 1.80 25.29
N GLN A 355 18.05 2.97 25.54
CA GLN A 355 18.54 3.86 24.48
C GLN A 355 19.62 3.21 23.62
N LEU A 356 20.62 2.59 24.25
CA LEU A 356 21.68 1.87 23.56
C LEU A 356 21.11 0.76 22.68
N THR A 357 20.21 -0.06 23.25
CA THR A 357 19.54 -1.14 22.52
C THR A 357 18.75 -0.61 21.32
N LEU A 358 17.96 0.46 21.50
CA LEU A 358 17.14 1.05 20.45
C LEU A 358 17.99 1.71 19.36
N GLY A 359 19.08 2.40 19.71
CA GLY A 359 19.95 3.05 18.74
C GLY A 359 20.74 2.05 17.90
N VAL A 360 21.31 1.01 18.52
CA VAL A 360 21.99 -0.08 17.79
C VAL A 360 20.99 -0.87 16.96
N SER A 361 19.77 -1.11 17.47
CA SER A 361 18.70 -1.77 16.71
C SER A 361 18.26 -0.96 15.50
N ASP A 362 18.12 0.38 15.62
CA ASP A 362 17.80 1.21 14.45
C ASP A 362 18.96 1.23 13.45
N ASP A 363 20.19 1.44 13.90
CA ASP A 363 21.33 1.57 13.00
C ASP A 363 21.57 0.27 12.20
N LEU A 364 21.53 -0.87 12.88
CA LEU A 364 21.66 -2.20 12.30
C LEU A 364 20.36 -2.75 11.68
N ASP A 365 19.26 -1.98 11.70
CA ASP A 365 17.99 -2.34 11.05
C ASP A 365 17.41 -3.68 11.59
N TYR A 366 17.62 -3.94 12.88
CA TYR A 366 17.23 -5.16 13.59
C TYR A 366 15.74 -5.15 13.96
N GLN A 367 15.04 -6.26 13.68
CA GLN A 367 13.57 -6.37 13.72
C GLN A 367 13.14 -7.72 14.29
N PRO A 368 13.21 -7.88 15.61
CA PRO A 368 12.79 -9.12 16.24
C PRO A 368 11.27 -9.27 16.15
N VAL A 369 10.80 -10.51 16.04
CA VAL A 369 9.38 -10.85 16.13
C VAL A 369 9.17 -11.98 17.13
N ILE A 370 8.25 -11.78 18.09
CA ILE A 370 7.95 -12.73 19.18
C ILE A 370 6.54 -13.26 19.00
N VAL A 371 6.38 -14.57 18.73
CA VAL A 371 5.10 -15.21 18.35
C VAL A 371 4.38 -15.90 19.54
N GLY A 372 4.72 -15.60 20.80
CA GLY A 372 3.97 -16.11 21.95
C GLY A 372 4.46 -15.60 23.31
N ASP A 373 3.57 -15.65 24.31
CA ASP A 373 3.75 -15.14 25.69
C ASP A 373 3.95 -16.25 26.74
N ARG A 374 4.24 -17.50 26.33
CA ARG A 374 4.57 -18.59 27.25
C ARG A 374 5.93 -19.20 26.93
N PRO A 375 6.77 -19.49 27.94
CA PRO A 375 7.96 -20.29 27.75
C PRO A 375 7.56 -21.64 27.12
N VAL A 376 8.33 -22.13 26.17
CA VAL A 376 8.12 -23.43 25.49
C VAL A 376 8.01 -24.61 26.47
N ALA A 377 8.39 -24.42 27.74
CA ALA A 377 8.10 -25.35 28.82
C ALA A 377 6.59 -25.52 29.15
N ALA A 378 5.69 -24.69 28.60
CA ALA A 378 4.25 -24.69 28.88
C ALA A 378 3.32 -24.67 27.64
N LEU A 379 3.85 -24.93 26.43
CA LEU A 379 3.05 -25.09 25.19
C LEU A 379 3.58 -26.27 24.35
N ASP A 380 2.67 -27.04 23.75
CA ASP A 380 2.94 -28.24 22.95
C ASP A 380 3.84 -27.95 21.73
N ASP A 381 4.98 -28.64 21.60
CA ASP A 381 6.03 -28.47 20.57
C ASP A 381 5.54 -28.51 19.11
N THR A 382 4.35 -29.05 18.88
CA THR A 382 3.78 -29.30 17.56
C THR A 382 3.29 -28.01 16.88
N THR A 383 2.89 -27.00 17.66
CA THR A 383 2.03 -25.92 17.19
C THR A 383 2.80 -24.75 16.55
N THR A 384 3.88 -24.33 17.20
CA THR A 384 4.79 -23.27 16.71
C THR A 384 5.63 -23.75 15.53
N VAL A 385 6.01 -25.04 15.52
CA VAL A 385 6.68 -25.69 14.39
C VAL A 385 5.72 -25.79 13.19
N ALA A 386 4.47 -26.21 13.40
CA ALA A 386 3.45 -26.27 12.36
C ALA A 386 3.16 -24.90 11.72
N ALA A 387 2.96 -23.85 12.52
CA ALA A 387 2.69 -22.50 12.02
C ALA A 387 3.83 -21.96 11.13
N GLN A 388 5.08 -22.24 11.47
CA GLN A 388 6.23 -21.79 10.69
C GLN A 388 6.52 -22.64 9.47
N MET A 389 6.21 -23.93 9.53
CA MET A 389 6.28 -24.81 8.36
C MET A 389 5.23 -24.42 7.34
N VAL A 390 4.02 -24.04 7.79
CA VAL A 390 2.98 -23.41 6.96
C VAL A 390 3.49 -22.11 6.31
N LEU A 391 4.10 -21.20 7.08
CA LEU A 391 4.65 -19.94 6.55
C LEU A 391 5.81 -20.16 5.56
N ARG A 392 6.64 -21.19 5.78
CA ARG A 392 7.76 -21.55 4.90
C ARG A 392 7.36 -22.46 3.74
N GLY A 393 6.11 -22.91 3.68
CA GLY A 393 5.64 -23.90 2.70
C GLY A 393 6.38 -25.24 2.79
N GLN A 394 6.84 -25.61 3.99
CA GLN A 394 7.50 -26.88 4.30
C GLN A 394 6.49 -27.83 4.96
N PRO A 395 6.50 -29.14 4.66
CA PRO A 395 5.64 -30.10 5.35
C PRO A 395 6.07 -30.27 6.82
N PRO A 396 5.13 -30.48 7.77
CA PRO A 396 5.44 -30.75 9.17
C PRO A 396 6.28 -32.03 9.33
N PRO A 397 7.11 -32.15 10.39
CA PRO A 397 7.72 -33.43 10.71
C PRO A 397 6.58 -34.42 10.99
N VAL A 398 6.65 -35.59 10.37
CA VAL A 398 5.60 -36.60 10.41
C VAL A 398 5.35 -37.03 11.85
N GLY A 399 4.27 -36.52 12.45
CA GLY A 399 3.65 -37.07 13.64
C GLY A 399 2.74 -38.24 13.27
N ASP A 400 2.84 -39.31 14.05
CA ASP A 400 2.09 -40.58 14.05
C ASP A 400 1.42 -41.03 12.72
N PRO A 401 1.94 -42.07 12.03
CA PRO A 401 1.44 -42.53 10.73
C PRO A 401 0.02 -43.11 10.74
N THR A 402 -0.64 -43.20 11.89
CA THR A 402 -1.96 -43.82 12.05
C THR A 402 -3.13 -42.92 11.64
N ALA A 403 -2.94 -41.60 11.46
CA ALA A 403 -3.98 -40.67 11.05
C ALA A 403 -4.06 -40.38 9.52
N ALA A 404 -3.14 -40.95 8.72
CA ALA A 404 -3.04 -40.65 7.29
C ALA A 404 -4.00 -41.48 6.41
N GLY A 405 -5.30 -41.31 6.61
CA GLY A 405 -6.32 -41.73 5.66
C GLY A 405 -6.37 -40.79 4.45
N ALA A 406 -6.16 -41.33 3.25
CA ALA A 406 -6.27 -40.68 1.94
C ALA A 406 -5.10 -39.74 1.52
N ARG A 407 -3.98 -40.35 1.10
CA ARG A 407 -3.06 -39.69 0.16
C ARG A 407 -3.72 -39.58 -1.22
N SER A 408 -4.28 -38.42 -1.55
CA SER A 408 -4.72 -38.13 -2.92
C SER A 408 -3.50 -37.91 -3.82
N THR A 409 -3.31 -38.81 -4.78
CA THR A 409 -2.36 -38.66 -5.89
C THR A 409 -2.88 -37.60 -6.86
N LEU A 410 -2.55 -36.33 -6.64
CA LEU A 410 -2.70 -35.28 -7.65
C LEU A 410 -1.36 -34.59 -7.87
N THR A 411 -0.97 -34.49 -9.14
CA THR A 411 0.26 -33.83 -9.58
C THR A 411 0.25 -32.36 -9.13
N PRO A 412 1.20 -31.92 -8.30
CA PRO A 412 1.23 -30.54 -7.85
C PRO A 412 1.46 -29.62 -9.07
N LEU A 413 0.53 -28.68 -9.29
CA LEU A 413 0.75 -27.60 -10.26
C LEU A 413 2.12 -26.94 -9.98
N PRO A 414 2.91 -26.62 -11.01
CA PRO A 414 4.25 -26.06 -10.84
C PRO A 414 4.20 -24.72 -10.09
N ARG A 415 5.18 -24.49 -9.19
CA ARG A 415 5.22 -23.33 -8.27
C ARG A 415 5.04 -21.98 -8.97
N TRP A 416 5.60 -21.83 -10.17
CA TRP A 416 5.48 -20.59 -10.95
C TRP A 416 4.04 -20.28 -11.39
N ARG A 417 3.21 -21.30 -11.64
CA ARG A 417 1.83 -21.12 -12.09
C ARG A 417 0.93 -20.66 -10.94
N ARG A 418 1.18 -21.14 -9.72
CA ARG A 418 0.50 -20.66 -8.50
C ARG A 418 0.94 -19.25 -8.14
N PHE A 419 2.23 -18.96 -8.30
CA PHE A 419 2.78 -17.61 -8.11
C PHE A 419 2.14 -16.62 -9.10
N ALA A 420 2.12 -16.96 -10.38
CA ALA A 420 1.46 -16.16 -11.42
C ALA A 420 -0.05 -15.99 -11.14
N GLN A 421 -0.75 -17.03 -10.68
CA GLN A 421 -2.18 -16.93 -10.34
C GLN A 421 -2.43 -16.01 -9.14
N ARG A 422 -1.60 -16.08 -8.09
CA ARG A 422 -1.74 -15.22 -6.90
C ARG A 422 -1.45 -13.75 -7.23
N ASP A 423 -0.34 -13.48 -7.92
CA ASP A 423 0.07 -12.11 -8.23
C ASP A 423 -0.83 -11.47 -9.30
N LEU A 424 -1.30 -12.25 -10.29
CA LEU A 424 -2.19 -11.74 -11.32
C LEU A 424 -3.61 -11.50 -10.78
N ALA A 425 -4.09 -12.31 -9.82
CA ALA A 425 -5.35 -12.07 -9.12
C ALA A 425 -5.33 -10.80 -8.25
N GLN A 426 -4.17 -10.40 -7.70
CA GLN A 426 -4.01 -9.12 -7.00
C GLN A 426 -4.14 -7.92 -7.95
N VAL A 427 -3.67 -8.07 -9.20
CA VAL A 427 -3.71 -7.01 -10.21
C VAL A 427 -5.07 -6.93 -10.91
N ASP A 428 -5.70 -8.07 -11.17
CA ASP A 428 -6.98 -8.22 -11.88
C ASP A 428 -7.88 -9.27 -11.20
N PRO A 429 -8.67 -8.87 -10.20
CA PRO A 429 -9.58 -9.77 -9.48
C PRO A 429 -10.51 -10.52 -10.44
N GLY A 430 -10.58 -11.84 -10.32
CA GLY A 430 -11.42 -12.69 -11.18
C GLY A 430 -11.06 -12.67 -12.67
N TYR A 431 -9.87 -12.17 -13.04
CA TYR A 431 -9.39 -12.01 -14.42
C TYR A 431 -10.38 -11.27 -15.34
N ALA A 432 -11.20 -10.39 -14.78
CA ALA A 432 -12.31 -9.78 -15.51
C ALA A 432 -11.82 -8.84 -16.62
N ARG A 433 -10.76 -8.07 -16.37
CA ARG A 433 -10.17 -7.21 -17.40
C ARG A 433 -9.46 -8.02 -18.45
N LEU A 434 -8.69 -9.04 -18.04
CA LEU A 434 -7.98 -9.96 -18.93
C LEU A 434 -8.96 -10.65 -19.88
N ARG A 435 -10.10 -11.14 -19.35
CA ARG A 435 -11.14 -11.79 -20.14
C ARG A 435 -11.80 -10.82 -21.11
N THR A 436 -12.17 -9.62 -20.65
CA THR A 436 -12.76 -8.58 -21.52
C THR A 436 -11.79 -8.16 -22.64
N ALA A 437 -10.50 -8.03 -22.32
CA ALA A 437 -9.46 -7.72 -23.29
C ALA A 437 -9.26 -8.86 -24.30
N MET A 438 -9.17 -10.10 -23.83
CA MET A 438 -9.04 -11.28 -24.68
C MET A 438 -10.25 -11.45 -25.61
N ARG A 439 -11.48 -11.27 -25.10
CA ARG A 439 -12.70 -11.29 -25.93
C ARG A 439 -12.63 -10.25 -27.05
N SER A 440 -12.20 -9.03 -26.73
CA SER A 440 -12.12 -7.93 -27.70
C SER A 440 -11.10 -8.22 -28.81
N VAL A 441 -9.93 -8.75 -28.46
CA VAL A 441 -8.88 -9.13 -29.43
C VAL A 441 -9.31 -10.32 -30.27
N VAL A 442 -9.77 -11.40 -29.63
CA VAL A 442 -10.17 -12.63 -30.33
C VAL A 442 -11.34 -12.35 -31.28
N ALA A 443 -12.35 -11.57 -30.84
CA ALA A 443 -13.46 -11.18 -31.71
C ALA A 443 -12.98 -10.32 -32.88
N ALA A 444 -12.09 -9.35 -32.65
CA ALA A 444 -11.54 -8.52 -33.72
C ALA A 444 -10.73 -9.34 -34.73
N VAL A 445 -9.81 -10.18 -34.26
CA VAL A 445 -8.94 -11.00 -35.12
C VAL A 445 -9.76 -12.01 -35.93
N LEU A 446 -10.72 -12.71 -35.31
CA LEU A 446 -11.59 -13.66 -36.02
C LEU A 446 -12.50 -12.96 -37.03
N ALA A 447 -13.02 -11.77 -36.71
CA ALA A 447 -13.80 -10.97 -37.66
C ALA A 447 -12.96 -10.53 -38.86
N VAL A 448 -11.75 -10.00 -38.65
CA VAL A 448 -10.84 -9.60 -39.74
C VAL A 448 -10.46 -10.82 -40.58
N ALA A 449 -10.03 -11.92 -39.95
CA ALA A 449 -9.58 -13.12 -40.66
C ALA A 449 -10.72 -13.75 -41.48
N SER A 450 -11.91 -13.89 -40.90
CA SER A 450 -13.07 -14.43 -41.61
C SER A 450 -13.52 -13.54 -42.76
N LEU A 451 -13.60 -12.22 -42.56
CA LEU A 451 -13.97 -11.28 -43.61
C LEU A 451 -12.93 -11.20 -44.72
N TYR A 452 -11.64 -11.24 -44.38
CA TYR A 452 -10.56 -11.27 -45.35
C TYR A 452 -10.71 -12.50 -46.27
N VAL A 453 -10.86 -13.70 -45.69
CA VAL A 453 -11.03 -14.94 -46.47
C VAL A 453 -12.33 -14.94 -47.28
N LEU A 454 -13.45 -14.48 -46.71
CA LEU A 454 -14.75 -14.45 -47.39
C LEU A 454 -14.78 -13.46 -48.56
N LEU A 455 -14.22 -12.26 -48.38
CA LEU A 455 -14.25 -11.20 -49.39
C LEU A 455 -13.19 -11.40 -50.48
N ASP A 456 -12.02 -11.93 -50.12
CA ASP A 456 -10.97 -12.32 -51.07
C ASP A 456 -11.43 -13.46 -51.99
N ALA A 457 -12.15 -14.45 -51.43
CA ALA A 457 -12.72 -15.54 -52.22
C ALA A 457 -13.92 -15.12 -53.09
N ALA A 458 -14.66 -14.07 -52.70
CA ALA A 458 -15.91 -13.67 -53.36
C ALA A 458 -15.76 -12.51 -54.34
N THR A 459 -14.70 -11.70 -54.25
CA THR A 459 -14.56 -10.44 -55.00
C THR A 459 -13.11 -10.07 -55.29
N ASP A 460 -12.84 -9.57 -56.50
CA ASP A 460 -11.55 -9.00 -56.96
C ASP A 460 -11.23 -7.59 -56.36
N ARG A 461 -11.91 -7.21 -55.27
CA ARG A 461 -11.79 -5.89 -54.62
C ARG A 461 -10.91 -5.98 -53.36
N ALA A 462 -10.39 -4.84 -52.91
CA ALA A 462 -9.59 -4.73 -51.69
C ALA A 462 -10.38 -5.14 -50.42
N ALA A 463 -10.36 -6.44 -50.11
CA ALA A 463 -11.06 -7.10 -49.00
C ALA A 463 -10.69 -6.57 -47.60
N ILE A 464 -9.56 -5.88 -47.48
CA ILE A 464 -8.97 -5.52 -46.19
C ILE A 464 -9.73 -4.38 -45.50
N GLN A 465 -10.22 -3.37 -46.24
CA GLN A 465 -10.90 -2.22 -45.62
C GLN A 465 -12.21 -2.60 -44.91
N PRO A 466 -13.13 -3.38 -45.53
CA PRO A 466 -14.30 -3.89 -44.82
C PRO A 466 -13.93 -4.87 -43.70
N ALA A 467 -12.88 -5.69 -43.87
CA ALA A 467 -12.44 -6.63 -42.84
C ALA A 467 -11.97 -5.91 -41.57
N VAL A 468 -11.15 -4.86 -41.69
CA VAL A 468 -10.70 -4.04 -40.57
C VAL A 468 -11.86 -3.32 -39.89
N PHE A 469 -12.83 -2.80 -40.66
CA PHE A 469 -14.05 -2.21 -40.10
C PHE A 469 -14.87 -3.23 -39.30
N GLY A 470 -15.05 -4.46 -39.81
CA GLY A 470 -15.71 -5.54 -39.09
C GLY A 470 -14.98 -5.93 -37.80
N GLY A 471 -13.65 -5.99 -37.83
CA GLY A 471 -12.81 -6.18 -36.64
C GLY A 471 -12.99 -5.09 -35.59
N PHE A 472 -13.05 -3.84 -36.03
CA PHE A 472 -13.33 -2.69 -35.16
C PHE A 472 -14.72 -2.79 -34.52
N VAL A 473 -15.76 -3.08 -35.30
CA VAL A 473 -17.12 -3.28 -34.80
C VAL A 473 -17.17 -4.44 -33.80
N ALA A 474 -16.48 -5.55 -34.07
CA ALA A 474 -16.37 -6.67 -33.15
C ALA A 474 -15.75 -6.25 -31.81
N MET A 475 -14.62 -5.53 -31.84
CA MET A 475 -13.94 -5.00 -30.65
C MET A 475 -14.84 -4.06 -29.83
N THR A 476 -15.60 -3.17 -30.48
CA THR A 476 -16.48 -2.26 -29.73
C THR A 476 -17.70 -2.99 -29.17
N SER A 477 -18.23 -3.97 -29.89
CA SER A 477 -19.44 -4.72 -29.53
C SER A 477 -19.26 -5.58 -28.28
N THR A 478 -18.06 -6.13 -28.04
CA THR A 478 -17.78 -6.88 -26.79
C THR A 478 -17.96 -6.03 -25.53
N GLY A 479 -17.91 -4.70 -25.63
CA GLY A 479 -18.07 -3.76 -24.52
C GLY A 479 -19.41 -3.03 -24.45
N VAL A 480 -20.38 -3.34 -25.32
CA VAL A 480 -21.70 -2.68 -25.39
C VAL A 480 -22.75 -3.34 -24.49
N ALA A 481 -22.45 -4.53 -23.99
CA ALA A 481 -23.29 -5.30 -23.08
C ALA A 481 -23.39 -4.65 -21.69
N VAL A 482 -24.23 -3.63 -21.57
CA VAL A 482 -24.52 -2.93 -20.29
C VAL A 482 -25.73 -3.53 -19.55
N GLU A 483 -26.55 -4.33 -20.24
CA GLU A 483 -27.75 -4.94 -19.69
C GLU A 483 -27.45 -6.05 -18.68
N ARG A 484 -28.30 -6.17 -17.64
CA ARG A 484 -28.14 -7.14 -16.55
C ARG A 484 -28.44 -8.57 -16.99
N SER A 485 -29.39 -8.76 -17.91
CA SER A 485 -29.78 -10.07 -18.41
C SER A 485 -29.02 -10.45 -19.68
N GLN A 486 -28.70 -11.73 -19.83
CA GLN A 486 -28.06 -12.27 -21.05
C GLN A 486 -28.88 -11.94 -22.32
N ARG A 487 -30.21 -12.05 -22.22
CA ARG A 487 -31.13 -11.71 -23.33
C ARG A 487 -31.06 -10.23 -23.70
N GLY A 488 -31.01 -9.35 -22.71
CA GLY A 488 -30.87 -7.89 -22.94
C GLY A 488 -29.54 -7.54 -23.60
N GLN A 489 -28.45 -8.20 -23.24
CA GLN A 489 -27.13 -7.97 -23.85
C GLN A 489 -27.07 -8.41 -25.32
N VAL A 490 -27.64 -9.58 -25.65
CA VAL A 490 -27.75 -10.05 -27.04
C VAL A 490 -28.62 -9.09 -27.85
N LEU A 491 -29.78 -8.69 -27.31
CA LEU A 491 -30.67 -7.74 -27.97
C LEU A 491 -29.97 -6.40 -28.24
N THR A 492 -29.23 -5.87 -27.26
CA THR A 492 -28.49 -4.60 -27.41
C THR A 492 -27.40 -4.73 -28.48
N SER A 493 -26.69 -5.85 -28.52
CA SER A 493 -25.63 -6.12 -29.50
C SER A 493 -26.16 -6.29 -30.92
N VAL A 494 -27.39 -6.80 -31.09
CA VAL A 494 -28.04 -6.88 -32.40
C VAL A 494 -28.64 -5.52 -32.79
N LEU A 495 -29.27 -4.82 -31.83
CA LEU A 495 -29.92 -3.53 -32.05
C LEU A 495 -28.96 -2.46 -32.58
N GLN A 496 -27.68 -2.50 -32.18
CA GLN A 496 -26.68 -1.53 -32.65
C GLN A 496 -26.41 -1.59 -34.18
N LEU A 497 -26.74 -2.69 -34.87
CA LEU A 497 -26.56 -2.80 -36.32
C LEU A 497 -27.42 -1.78 -37.08
N VAL A 498 -28.61 -1.47 -36.56
CA VAL A 498 -29.54 -0.51 -37.19
C VAL A 498 -28.92 0.89 -37.28
N PRO A 499 -28.51 1.54 -36.16
CA PRO A 499 -27.91 2.87 -36.24
C PRO A 499 -26.53 2.84 -36.91
N ILE A 500 -25.74 1.76 -36.82
CA ILE A 500 -24.50 1.65 -37.61
C ILE A 500 -24.82 1.73 -39.11
N GLY A 501 -25.81 0.97 -39.59
CA GLY A 501 -26.21 0.97 -40.99
C GLY A 501 -26.72 2.33 -41.46
N VAL A 502 -27.57 2.99 -40.66
CA VAL A 502 -28.08 4.35 -40.95
C VAL A 502 -26.93 5.33 -41.10
N VAL A 503 -26.00 5.32 -40.16
CA VAL A 503 -24.92 6.30 -40.08
C VAL A 503 -23.84 6.06 -41.14
N VAL A 504 -23.54 4.80 -41.47
CA VAL A 504 -22.65 4.45 -42.60
C VAL A 504 -23.28 4.87 -43.93
N PHE A 505 -24.57 4.64 -44.13
CA PHE A 505 -25.28 5.04 -45.36
C PHE A 505 -25.34 6.57 -45.51
N LEU A 506 -25.72 7.29 -44.45
CA LEU A 506 -25.76 8.75 -44.45
C LEU A 506 -24.35 9.36 -44.64
N GLY A 507 -23.32 8.76 -44.03
CA GLY A 507 -21.94 9.16 -44.23
C GLY A 507 -21.47 8.98 -45.68
N ALA A 508 -21.87 7.87 -46.31
CA ALA A 508 -21.56 7.61 -47.71
C ALA A 508 -22.29 8.55 -48.68
N LEU A 509 -23.51 9.00 -48.34
CA LEU A 509 -24.30 9.93 -49.16
C LEU A 509 -23.74 11.36 -49.13
N VAL A 510 -23.14 11.74 -48.01
CA VAL A 510 -22.72 13.12 -47.72
C VAL A 510 -21.23 13.35 -47.98
N SER A 511 -20.47 12.29 -48.28
CA SER A 511 -19.01 12.26 -48.42
C SER A 511 -18.43 13.26 -49.42
N ASP A 512 -19.20 13.65 -50.45
CA ASP A 512 -18.78 14.64 -51.47
C ASP A 512 -18.91 16.10 -51.02
N SER A 513 -19.56 16.36 -49.88
CA SER A 513 -19.89 17.70 -49.40
C SER A 513 -19.36 17.96 -47.99
N THR A 514 -18.29 18.74 -47.89
CA THR A 514 -17.66 19.14 -46.61
C THR A 514 -18.63 19.75 -45.60
N PRO A 515 -19.50 20.73 -45.95
CA PRO A 515 -20.36 21.38 -44.94
C PRO A 515 -21.45 20.44 -44.41
N LEU A 516 -22.05 19.62 -45.28
CA LEU A 516 -23.07 18.65 -44.85
C LEU A 516 -22.46 17.53 -44.00
N THR A 517 -21.22 17.12 -44.30
CA THR A 517 -20.48 16.16 -43.48
C THR A 517 -20.30 16.68 -42.07
N GLY A 518 -19.95 17.97 -41.95
CA GLY A 518 -19.84 18.66 -40.68
C GLY A 518 -21.13 18.72 -39.86
N VAL A 519 -22.23 19.10 -40.51
CA VAL A 519 -23.56 19.16 -39.88
C VAL A 519 -24.01 17.77 -39.43
N LEU A 520 -23.84 16.75 -40.28
CA LEU A 520 -24.21 15.38 -39.95
C LEU A 520 -23.39 14.84 -38.77
N LEU A 521 -22.09 15.15 -38.70
CA LEU A 521 -21.24 14.79 -37.56
C LEU A 521 -21.76 15.38 -36.24
N ALA A 522 -22.13 16.66 -36.25
CA ALA A 522 -22.70 17.32 -35.08
C ALA A 522 -24.06 16.73 -34.67
N VAL A 523 -24.91 16.39 -35.64
CA VAL A 523 -26.20 15.73 -35.40
C VAL A 523 -26.00 14.33 -34.82
N VAL A 524 -25.07 13.52 -35.35
CA VAL A 524 -24.77 12.18 -34.83
C VAL A 524 -24.23 12.25 -33.40
N ALA A 525 -23.38 13.24 -33.09
CA ALA A 525 -22.89 13.47 -31.72
C ALA A 525 -24.02 13.90 -30.76
N LEU A 526 -24.90 14.82 -31.19
CA LEU A 526 -26.07 15.27 -30.42
C LEU A 526 -27.01 14.10 -30.13
N VAL A 527 -27.43 13.36 -31.16
CA VAL A 527 -28.37 12.24 -31.01
C VAL A 527 -27.71 11.11 -30.20
N GLY A 528 -26.46 10.79 -30.49
CA GLY A 528 -25.72 9.74 -29.78
C GLY A 528 -25.58 9.99 -28.28
N THR A 529 -25.35 11.24 -27.87
CA THR A 529 -25.32 11.64 -26.44
C THR A 529 -26.72 11.73 -25.83
N TRP A 530 -27.68 12.32 -26.56
CA TRP A 530 -29.04 12.54 -26.08
C TRP A 530 -29.80 11.24 -25.80
N VAL A 531 -29.67 10.24 -26.68
CA VAL A 531 -30.32 8.93 -26.50
C VAL A 531 -29.81 8.22 -25.23
N GLY A 532 -28.61 8.59 -24.74
CA GLY A 532 -28.11 8.16 -23.44
C GLY A 532 -28.98 8.51 -22.23
N HIS A 533 -29.90 9.48 -22.35
CA HIS A 533 -30.92 9.79 -21.33
C HIS A 533 -31.77 8.57 -20.96
N PHE A 534 -32.08 7.71 -21.93
CA PHE A 534 -32.93 6.54 -21.73
C PHE A 534 -32.22 5.36 -21.04
N GLY A 535 -31.00 5.58 -20.55
CA GLY A 535 -30.21 4.60 -19.81
C GLY A 535 -28.91 4.22 -20.49
N ALA A 536 -28.08 3.46 -19.77
CA ALA A 536 -26.71 3.18 -20.16
C ALA A 536 -26.57 2.33 -21.46
N ARG A 537 -27.59 1.52 -21.80
CA ARG A 537 -27.67 0.77 -23.06
C ARG A 537 -27.61 1.70 -24.28
N TRP A 538 -28.38 2.78 -24.22
CA TRP A 538 -28.53 3.73 -25.32
C TRP A 538 -27.31 4.63 -25.45
N ALA A 539 -26.69 4.98 -24.33
CA ALA A 539 -25.41 5.67 -24.31
C ALA A 539 -24.30 4.83 -24.97
N ALA A 540 -24.31 3.50 -24.78
CA ALA A 540 -23.36 2.60 -25.44
C ALA A 540 -23.59 2.53 -26.96
N ILE A 541 -24.83 2.35 -27.39
CA ILE A 541 -25.20 2.34 -28.83
C ILE A 541 -24.82 3.66 -29.50
N GLY A 542 -25.08 4.80 -28.84
CA GLY A 542 -24.73 6.13 -29.35
C GLY A 542 -23.22 6.29 -29.58
N ARG A 543 -22.37 5.84 -28.63
CA ARG A 543 -20.91 5.86 -28.80
C ARG A 543 -20.43 5.00 -29.97
N VAL A 544 -20.97 3.79 -30.14
CA VAL A 544 -20.60 2.91 -31.25
C VAL A 544 -21.04 3.51 -32.59
N SER A 545 -22.23 4.11 -32.63
CA SER A 545 -22.77 4.73 -33.84
C SER A 545 -21.94 5.94 -34.29
N PHE A 546 -21.54 6.80 -33.35
CA PHE A 546 -20.62 7.90 -33.62
C PHE A 546 -19.26 7.40 -34.16
N MET A 547 -18.74 6.31 -33.58
CA MET A 547 -17.46 5.76 -34.02
C MET A 547 -17.55 5.04 -35.37
N ALA A 548 -18.68 4.41 -35.69
CA ALA A 548 -18.96 3.86 -37.02
C ALA A 548 -19.05 4.96 -38.09
N TYR A 549 -19.68 6.10 -37.77
CA TYR A 549 -19.68 7.29 -38.64
C TYR A 549 -18.26 7.75 -38.97
N TYR A 550 -17.43 7.83 -37.93
CA TYR A 550 -16.06 8.28 -38.04
C TYR A 550 -15.23 7.39 -38.98
N PHE A 551 -15.45 6.07 -38.95
CA PHE A 551 -14.83 5.15 -39.91
C PHE A 551 -15.34 5.36 -41.34
N ALA A 552 -16.65 5.57 -41.53
CA ALA A 552 -17.21 5.87 -42.84
C ALA A 552 -16.60 7.16 -43.44
N LEU A 553 -16.34 8.16 -42.59
CA LEU A 553 -15.68 9.40 -42.96
C LEU A 553 -14.22 9.19 -43.36
N ILE A 554 -13.43 8.48 -42.54
CA ILE A 554 -12.01 8.20 -42.84
C ILE A 554 -11.88 7.44 -44.15
N LEU A 555 -12.73 6.44 -44.38
CA LEU A 555 -12.64 5.60 -45.56
C LEU A 555 -13.20 6.25 -46.84
N ARG A 556 -13.87 7.41 -46.74
CA ARG A 556 -14.57 8.09 -47.85
C ARG A 556 -15.48 7.13 -48.63
N LEU A 557 -16.36 6.44 -47.90
CA LEU A 557 -17.23 5.42 -48.48
C LEU A 557 -18.17 6.01 -49.53
N GLN A 558 -18.38 5.27 -50.62
CA GLN A 558 -19.43 5.56 -51.58
C GLN A 558 -20.71 4.80 -51.23
N PRO A 559 -21.89 5.23 -51.69
CA PRO A 559 -23.15 4.52 -51.44
C PRO A 559 -23.14 3.05 -51.89
N SER A 560 -22.32 2.70 -52.89
CA SER A 560 -22.12 1.32 -53.35
C SER A 560 -21.35 0.44 -52.36
N ASP A 561 -20.60 1.03 -51.44
CA ASP A 561 -19.79 0.30 -50.46
C ASP A 561 -20.59 0.00 -49.18
N ALA A 562 -21.61 0.81 -48.89
CA ALA A 562 -22.48 0.66 -47.72
C ALA A 562 -22.95 -0.79 -47.43
N PRO A 563 -23.44 -1.59 -48.40
CA PRO A 563 -23.86 -2.97 -48.12
C PRO A 563 -22.70 -3.87 -47.65
N TRP A 564 -21.49 -3.68 -48.16
CA TRP A 564 -20.31 -4.45 -47.75
C TRP A 564 -19.87 -4.12 -46.32
N PHE A 565 -19.90 -2.83 -45.97
CA PHE A 565 -19.58 -2.38 -44.61
C PHE A 565 -20.66 -2.78 -43.61
N LEU A 566 -21.94 -2.81 -44.01
CA LEU A 566 -23.02 -3.34 -43.18
C LEU A 566 -22.87 -4.86 -42.97
N GLY A 567 -22.51 -5.61 -44.02
CA GLY A 567 -22.19 -7.04 -43.93
C GLY A 567 -21.00 -7.30 -43.00
N ALA A 568 -19.94 -6.50 -43.11
CA ALA A 568 -18.79 -6.56 -42.22
C ALA A 568 -19.15 -6.25 -40.76
N ALA A 569 -20.02 -5.26 -40.51
CA ALA A 569 -20.54 -4.98 -39.18
C ALA A 569 -21.34 -6.16 -38.62
N ALA A 570 -22.20 -6.79 -39.43
CA ALA A 570 -22.98 -7.96 -39.02
C ALA A 570 -22.09 -9.14 -38.64
N VAL A 571 -21.05 -9.44 -39.42
CA VAL A 571 -20.04 -10.48 -39.10
C VAL A 571 -19.26 -10.11 -37.84
N GLY A 572 -18.89 -8.83 -37.67
CA GLY A 572 -18.22 -8.36 -36.46
C GLY A 572 -19.06 -8.54 -35.20
N VAL A 573 -20.35 -8.18 -35.25
CA VAL A 573 -21.31 -8.40 -34.14
C VAL A 573 -21.50 -9.90 -33.88
N LEU A 574 -21.60 -10.72 -34.92
CA LEU A 574 -21.73 -12.17 -34.79
C LEU A 574 -20.52 -12.77 -34.06
N TRP A 575 -19.30 -12.40 -34.45
CA TRP A 575 -18.10 -12.85 -33.75
C TRP A 575 -18.03 -12.33 -32.32
N ALA A 576 -18.44 -11.10 -32.05
CA ALA A 576 -18.53 -10.60 -30.68
C ALA A 576 -19.49 -11.46 -29.82
N LEU A 577 -20.66 -11.83 -30.35
CA LEU A 577 -21.61 -12.71 -29.67
C LEU A 577 -21.04 -14.13 -29.47
N LEU A 578 -20.46 -14.73 -30.51
CA LEU A 578 -19.85 -16.07 -30.44
C LEU A 578 -18.70 -16.10 -29.43
N VAL A 579 -17.86 -15.06 -29.40
CA VAL A 579 -16.76 -14.99 -28.46
C VAL A 579 -17.24 -14.79 -27.03
N CYS A 580 -18.21 -13.89 -26.80
CA CYS A 580 -18.73 -13.59 -25.47
C CYS A 580 -19.54 -14.74 -24.85
N TYR A 581 -20.22 -15.57 -25.65
CA TYR A 581 -21.14 -16.60 -25.15
C TYR A 581 -20.72 -18.05 -25.44
N VAL A 582 -19.86 -18.31 -26.44
CA VAL A 582 -19.44 -19.67 -26.83
C VAL A 582 -17.96 -19.93 -26.55
N LEU A 583 -17.05 -19.11 -27.09
CA LEU A 583 -15.60 -19.35 -26.95
C LEU A 583 -15.07 -18.99 -25.56
N LEU A 584 -15.48 -17.83 -25.03
CA LEU A 584 -15.03 -17.29 -23.74
C LEU A 584 -16.24 -16.86 -22.89
N PRO A 585 -17.15 -17.78 -22.51
CA PRO A 585 -18.37 -17.46 -21.78
C PRO A 585 -18.08 -16.81 -20.42
N ALA A 586 -18.94 -15.86 -20.02
CA ALA A 586 -18.88 -15.28 -18.67
C ALA A 586 -19.32 -16.34 -17.65
N ARG A 587 -18.56 -16.50 -16.57
CA ARG A 587 -18.88 -17.46 -15.50
C ARG A 587 -18.96 -16.69 -14.19
N PRO A 588 -20.08 -15.98 -13.91
CA PRO A 588 -20.18 -15.03 -12.81
C PRO A 588 -19.87 -15.66 -11.45
N ARG A 589 -20.34 -16.90 -11.19
CA ARG A 589 -19.97 -17.65 -9.98
C ARG A 589 -18.47 -17.88 -9.82
N LYS A 590 -17.79 -18.21 -10.92
CA LYS A 590 -16.33 -18.42 -10.92
C LYS A 590 -15.59 -17.09 -10.73
N GLU A 591 -16.05 -16.02 -11.37
CA GLU A 591 -15.50 -14.67 -11.22
C GLU A 591 -15.66 -14.14 -9.79
N LEU A 592 -16.81 -14.40 -9.15
CA LEU A 592 -17.06 -14.09 -7.75
C LEU A 592 -16.10 -14.85 -6.84
N ARG A 593 -15.96 -16.17 -7.04
CA ARG A 593 -15.04 -17.02 -6.26
C ARG A 593 -13.59 -16.56 -6.39
N GLU A 594 -13.08 -16.39 -7.62
CA GLU A 594 -11.72 -15.91 -7.87
C GLU A 594 -11.51 -14.47 -7.35
N GLY A 595 -12.56 -13.65 -7.34
CA GLY A 595 -12.55 -12.32 -6.73
C GLY A 595 -12.40 -12.37 -5.20
N ILE A 596 -13.14 -13.26 -4.53
CA ILE A 596 -13.05 -13.51 -3.07
C ILE A 596 -11.67 -14.09 -2.71
N GLU A 597 -11.15 -15.04 -3.48
CA GLU A 597 -9.79 -15.59 -3.32
C GLU A 597 -8.74 -14.47 -3.45
N GLY A 598 -8.86 -13.60 -4.45
CA GLY A 598 -7.97 -12.45 -4.63
C GLY A 598 -8.06 -11.45 -3.47
N PHE A 599 -9.26 -11.12 -3.00
CA PHE A 599 -9.49 -10.21 -1.87
C PHE A 599 -8.89 -10.75 -0.58
N THR A 600 -9.12 -12.01 -0.26
CA THR A 600 -8.61 -12.65 0.95
C THR A 600 -7.07 -12.84 0.89
N ALA A 601 -6.51 -13.13 -0.28
CA ALA A 601 -5.05 -13.14 -0.46
C ALA A 601 -4.43 -11.74 -0.31
N GLN A 602 -5.13 -10.70 -0.76
CA GLN A 602 -4.71 -9.30 -0.58
C GLN A 602 -4.78 -8.88 0.90
N LEU A 603 -5.80 -9.35 1.63
CA LEU A 603 -5.95 -9.13 3.07
C LEU A 603 -4.73 -9.68 3.84
N VAL A 604 -4.30 -10.90 3.53
CA VAL A 604 -3.08 -11.52 4.12
C VAL A 604 -1.82 -10.73 3.75
N SER A 605 -1.73 -10.24 2.50
CA SER A 605 -0.58 -9.46 2.03
C SER A 605 -0.49 -8.08 2.69
N ALA A 606 -1.63 -7.45 3.01
CA ALA A 606 -1.66 -6.14 3.67
C ALA A 606 -1.05 -6.19 5.09
N MET A 607 -1.05 -7.36 5.74
CA MET A 607 -0.43 -7.53 7.05
C MET A 607 1.10 -7.43 6.99
N ASP A 608 1.74 -7.82 5.89
CA ASP A 608 3.21 -7.80 5.76
C ASP A 608 3.78 -6.40 6.01
N THR A 609 3.17 -5.37 5.38
CA THR A 609 3.59 -3.97 5.54
C THR A 609 3.37 -3.46 6.97
N LEU A 610 2.29 -3.90 7.64
CA LEU A 610 1.99 -3.50 9.01
C LEU A 610 2.95 -4.16 10.01
N VAL A 611 3.29 -5.44 9.82
CA VAL A 611 4.27 -6.13 10.67
C VAL A 611 5.65 -5.48 10.53
N ASP A 612 6.06 -5.12 9.30
CA ASP A 612 7.27 -4.34 9.06
C ASP A 612 7.19 -2.98 9.79
N ALA A 613 6.09 -2.24 9.65
CA ALA A 613 5.94 -0.92 10.27
C ALA A 613 6.12 -0.96 11.79
N ILE A 614 5.50 -1.95 12.46
CA ILE A 614 5.51 -2.10 13.92
C ILE A 614 6.85 -2.63 14.42
N SER A 615 7.41 -3.65 13.77
CA SER A 615 8.73 -4.19 14.14
C SER A 615 9.84 -3.13 14.03
N TRP A 616 9.73 -2.18 13.09
CA TRP A 616 10.67 -1.06 12.96
C TRP A 616 10.33 0.13 13.87
N ALA A 617 9.13 0.14 14.46
CA ALA A 617 8.48 1.32 15.05
C ALA A 617 8.61 2.56 14.17
N ARG A 618 8.31 2.42 12.86
CA ARG A 618 8.51 3.52 11.92
C ARG A 618 7.46 3.56 10.81
N TRP A 619 6.68 4.65 10.80
CA TRP A 619 5.78 4.98 9.68
C TRP A 619 6.44 5.86 8.61
N SER A 620 7.47 5.32 7.93
CA SER A 620 8.20 6.05 6.89
C SER A 620 7.34 6.36 5.65
N GLY A 621 7.77 7.31 4.82
CA GLY A 621 7.07 7.63 3.56
C GLY A 621 6.90 6.43 2.61
N ASP A 622 7.86 5.50 2.61
CA ASP A 622 7.79 4.27 1.80
C ASP A 622 6.82 3.24 2.37
N VAL A 623 6.78 3.08 3.70
CA VAL A 623 5.80 2.22 4.39
C VAL A 623 4.38 2.77 4.18
N ARG A 624 4.20 4.09 4.35
CA ARG A 624 2.92 4.77 4.09
C ARG A 624 2.44 4.52 2.67
N LYS A 625 3.29 4.75 1.66
CA LYS A 625 2.94 4.52 0.25
C LYS A 625 2.54 3.06 -0.03
N ARG A 626 3.23 2.09 0.58
CA ARG A 626 2.91 0.66 0.45
C ARG A 626 1.57 0.32 1.11
N ALA A 627 1.37 0.72 2.37
CA ALA A 627 0.11 0.52 3.08
C ALA A 627 -1.07 1.17 2.34
N ASP A 628 -0.91 2.40 1.86
CA ASP A 628 -1.94 3.10 1.07
C ASP A 628 -2.22 2.41 -0.27
N LEU A 629 -1.20 1.81 -0.91
CA LEU A 629 -1.37 1.03 -2.14
C LEU A 629 -2.16 -0.25 -1.87
N GLU A 630 -1.79 -0.99 -0.82
CA GLU A 630 -2.42 -2.25 -0.42
C GLU A 630 -3.88 -2.04 0.00
N LEU A 631 -4.17 -1.01 0.80
CA LEU A 631 -5.53 -0.61 1.15
C LEU A 631 -6.36 -0.21 -0.08
N ARG A 632 -5.76 0.50 -1.04
CA ARG A 632 -6.41 0.83 -2.32
C ARG A 632 -6.65 -0.39 -3.20
N GLN A 633 -5.79 -1.40 -3.15
CA GLN A 633 -5.97 -2.67 -3.86
C GLN A 633 -7.09 -3.49 -3.21
N LEU A 634 -7.10 -3.60 -1.88
CA LEU A 634 -8.15 -4.28 -1.12
C LEU A 634 -9.53 -3.67 -1.41
N ARG A 635 -9.65 -2.34 -1.34
CA ARG A 635 -10.89 -1.61 -1.66
C ARG A 635 -11.34 -1.81 -3.10
N ARG A 636 -10.40 -1.88 -4.04
CA ARG A 636 -10.71 -2.17 -5.46
C ARG A 636 -11.24 -3.60 -5.63
N ALA A 637 -10.66 -4.56 -4.91
CA ALA A 637 -11.14 -5.94 -4.91
C ALA A 637 -12.54 -6.04 -4.27
N GLY A 638 -12.79 -5.39 -3.13
CA GLY A 638 -14.13 -5.37 -2.51
C GLY A 638 -15.17 -4.68 -3.39
N ALA A 639 -14.82 -3.57 -4.06
CA ALA A 639 -15.69 -2.93 -5.04
C ALA A 639 -16.00 -3.83 -6.25
N PHE A 640 -15.01 -4.59 -6.74
CA PHE A 640 -15.20 -5.58 -7.80
C PHE A 640 -16.20 -6.66 -7.39
N ILE A 641 -16.02 -7.28 -6.21
CA ILE A 641 -16.94 -8.30 -5.70
C ILE A 641 -18.34 -7.68 -5.49
N GLY A 642 -18.41 -6.46 -4.94
CA GLY A 642 -19.63 -5.68 -4.82
C GLY A 642 -20.37 -5.51 -6.15
N GLY A 643 -19.64 -5.22 -7.22
CA GLY A 643 -20.13 -5.12 -8.60
C GLY A 643 -20.63 -6.45 -9.15
N CYS A 644 -19.89 -7.55 -8.95
CA CYS A 644 -20.31 -8.89 -9.34
C CYS A 644 -21.66 -9.29 -8.71
N MET A 645 -21.97 -8.77 -7.53
CA MET A 645 -23.20 -9.08 -6.79
C MET A 645 -24.44 -8.29 -7.24
N THR A 646 -24.30 -7.29 -8.13
CA THR A 646 -25.42 -6.40 -8.54
C THR A 646 -26.40 -6.97 -9.57
N GLY A 647 -26.12 -8.18 -10.10
CA GLY A 647 -26.98 -8.90 -11.04
C GLY A 647 -28.12 -9.68 -10.39
N ASP A 648 -29.00 -10.22 -11.23
CA ASP A 648 -30.16 -11.01 -10.79
C ASP A 648 -29.74 -12.40 -10.27
N GLU A 649 -30.53 -12.98 -9.36
CA GLU A 649 -30.26 -14.27 -8.71
C GLU A 649 -30.05 -15.41 -9.73
N GLU A 650 -30.78 -15.41 -10.85
CA GLU A 650 -30.63 -16.40 -11.91
C GLU A 650 -29.25 -16.37 -12.59
N THR A 651 -28.57 -15.21 -12.56
CA THR A 651 -27.28 -15.01 -13.22
C THR A 651 -26.11 -15.31 -12.27
N ILE A 652 -26.19 -14.87 -11.02
CA ILE A 652 -25.13 -15.04 -10.02
C ILE A 652 -25.30 -16.36 -9.25
N GLY A 653 -26.54 -16.81 -9.13
CA GLY A 653 -26.93 -17.97 -8.36
C GLY A 653 -26.70 -17.80 -6.87
N VAL A 654 -26.88 -16.57 -6.37
CA VAL A 654 -26.82 -16.18 -4.95
C VAL A 654 -28.04 -15.30 -4.69
N SER A 655 -28.77 -15.58 -3.60
CA SER A 655 -29.96 -14.80 -3.24
C SER A 655 -29.61 -13.36 -2.88
N PRO A 656 -30.50 -12.39 -3.12
CA PRO A 656 -30.23 -10.96 -2.84
C PRO A 656 -29.90 -10.70 -1.36
N GLU A 657 -30.51 -11.45 -0.44
CA GLU A 657 -30.24 -11.38 1.00
C GLU A 657 -28.80 -11.81 1.35
N ARG A 658 -28.36 -12.96 0.82
CA ARG A 658 -26.99 -13.46 1.02
C ARG A 658 -25.96 -12.52 0.37
N ALA A 659 -26.28 -11.97 -0.80
CA ALA A 659 -25.44 -10.98 -1.46
C ALA A 659 -25.35 -9.65 -0.67
N ALA A 660 -26.42 -9.23 0.02
CA ALA A 660 -26.39 -8.07 0.90
C ALA A 660 -25.54 -8.33 2.16
N ALA A 661 -25.71 -9.50 2.79
CA ALA A 661 -24.90 -9.92 3.93
C ALA A 661 -23.40 -9.98 3.59
N LEU A 662 -23.04 -10.57 2.44
CA LEU A 662 -21.65 -10.64 1.99
C LEU A 662 -21.06 -9.25 1.73
N ARG A 663 -21.81 -8.31 1.11
CA ARG A 663 -21.35 -6.93 0.93
C ARG A 663 -21.07 -6.23 2.25
N LEU A 664 -21.94 -6.41 3.24
CA LEU A 664 -21.77 -5.85 4.57
C LEU A 664 -20.49 -6.38 5.21
N ARG A 665 -20.26 -7.70 5.19
CA ARG A 665 -19.05 -8.31 5.79
C ARG A 665 -17.75 -7.95 5.06
N LEU A 666 -17.79 -7.81 3.74
CA LEU A 666 -16.64 -7.30 2.98
C LEU A 666 -16.29 -5.88 3.41
N PHE A 667 -17.31 -5.05 3.63
CA PHE A 667 -17.13 -3.69 4.07
C PHE A 667 -16.64 -3.59 5.52
N ASP A 668 -17.19 -4.37 6.44
CA ASP A 668 -16.70 -4.50 7.81
C ASP A 668 -15.20 -4.86 7.80
N THR A 669 -14.80 -5.78 6.91
CA THR A 669 -13.40 -6.20 6.76
C THR A 669 -12.51 -5.09 6.22
N GLU A 670 -12.96 -4.37 5.17
CA GLU A 670 -12.24 -3.20 4.64
C GLU A 670 -12.00 -2.15 5.74
N LEU A 671 -12.99 -1.95 6.61
CA LEU A 671 -12.91 -1.01 7.71
C LEU A 671 -11.95 -1.48 8.81
N ALA A 672 -12.07 -2.73 9.26
CA ALA A 672 -11.21 -3.29 10.29
C ALA A 672 -9.72 -3.22 9.87
N VAL A 673 -9.40 -3.46 8.59
CA VAL A 673 -8.03 -3.29 8.08
C VAL A 673 -7.60 -1.82 8.09
N LYS A 674 -8.49 -0.86 7.79
CA LYS A 674 -8.21 0.57 7.88
C LYS A 674 -7.95 0.99 9.33
N ASN A 675 -8.76 0.52 10.28
CA ASN A 675 -8.59 0.78 11.72
C ASN A 675 -7.26 0.21 12.20
N LEU A 676 -6.94 -1.03 11.81
CA LEU A 676 -5.68 -1.67 12.13
C LEU A 676 -4.47 -0.90 11.56
N ALA A 677 -4.56 -0.41 10.32
CA ALA A 677 -3.51 0.42 9.73
C ALA A 677 -3.35 1.77 10.43
N SER A 678 -4.45 2.37 10.92
CA SER A 678 -4.40 3.59 11.73
C SER A 678 -3.75 3.32 13.09
N ALA A 679 -4.19 2.29 13.80
CA ALA A 679 -3.63 1.90 15.09
C ALA A 679 -2.14 1.56 14.97
N ALA A 680 -1.73 0.87 13.90
CA ALA A 680 -0.32 0.61 13.62
C ALA A 680 0.47 1.91 13.42
N ARG A 681 -0.07 2.89 12.69
CA ARG A 681 0.54 4.20 12.52
C ARG A 681 0.69 4.93 13.86
N ASP A 682 -0.37 4.96 14.66
CA ASP A 682 -0.40 5.69 15.94
C ASP A 682 0.60 5.08 16.93
N VAL A 683 0.68 3.74 16.99
CA VAL A 683 1.66 3.01 17.79
C VAL A 683 3.10 3.33 17.40
N THR A 684 3.41 3.38 16.10
CA THR A 684 4.78 3.67 15.63
C THR A 684 5.24 5.10 15.94
N GLY A 685 4.33 6.01 16.29
CA GLY A 685 4.65 7.37 16.75
C GLY A 685 5.10 7.44 18.21
N THR A 686 4.96 6.34 18.97
CA THR A 686 5.26 6.28 20.41
C THR A 686 6.58 5.55 20.69
N THR A 687 7.26 5.90 21.78
CA THR A 687 8.48 5.21 22.22
C THR A 687 8.14 3.90 22.91
N LEU A 688 7.99 2.83 22.11
CA LEU A 688 7.79 1.48 22.64
C LEU A 688 9.13 0.80 22.94
N SER A 689 9.15 -0.11 23.92
CA SER A 689 10.28 -1.02 24.14
C SER A 689 10.42 -2.00 22.96
N LEU A 690 11.64 -2.51 22.74
CA LEU A 690 11.92 -3.48 21.66
C LEU A 690 11.04 -4.74 21.78
N GLU A 691 10.78 -5.18 23.00
CA GLU A 691 9.96 -6.34 23.31
C GLU A 691 8.50 -6.15 22.96
N LEU A 692 7.91 -5.03 23.38
CA LEU A 692 6.51 -4.73 23.08
C LEU A 692 6.28 -4.62 21.57
N ARG A 693 7.21 -4.00 20.83
CA ARG A 693 7.18 -3.97 19.35
C ARG A 693 7.21 -5.38 18.76
N ALA A 694 8.09 -6.23 19.27
CA ALA A 694 8.26 -7.60 18.78
C ALA A 694 7.04 -8.49 19.08
N ARG A 695 6.39 -8.32 20.25
CA ARG A 695 5.15 -9.01 20.63
C ARG A 695 3.98 -8.57 19.76
N LEU A 696 3.78 -7.26 19.57
CA LEU A 696 2.73 -6.74 18.68
C LEU A 696 2.93 -7.19 17.23
N ALA A 697 4.18 -7.17 16.74
CA ALA A 697 4.54 -7.68 15.42
C ALA A 697 4.25 -9.19 15.29
N GLY A 698 4.52 -9.99 16.33
CA GLY A 698 4.27 -11.42 16.28
C GLY A 698 2.81 -11.80 16.44
N ARG A 699 2.02 -11.02 17.20
CA ARG A 699 0.56 -11.13 17.23
C ARG A 699 -0.05 -10.86 15.85
N LEU A 700 0.46 -9.87 15.11
CA LEU A 700 0.08 -9.65 13.71
C LEU A 700 0.50 -10.78 12.78
N GLU A 701 1.67 -11.36 12.99
CA GLU A 701 2.11 -12.53 12.21
C GLU A 701 1.21 -13.75 12.49
N LEU A 702 0.81 -13.96 13.75
CA LEU A 702 -0.17 -14.98 14.12
C LEU A 702 -1.54 -14.72 13.46
N LEU A 703 -2.00 -13.47 13.45
CA LEU A 703 -3.21 -13.06 12.74
C LEU A 703 -3.09 -13.38 11.25
N GLN A 704 -1.95 -13.06 10.63
CA GLN A 704 -1.69 -13.35 9.22
C GLN A 704 -1.81 -14.85 8.92
N VAL A 705 -1.32 -15.73 9.80
CA VAL A 705 -1.46 -17.19 9.67
C VAL A 705 -2.92 -17.62 9.79
N HIS A 706 -3.68 -17.06 10.74
CA HIS A 706 -5.11 -17.35 10.90
C HIS A 706 -5.92 -16.89 9.68
N LEU A 707 -5.65 -15.68 9.17
CA LEU A 707 -6.22 -15.17 7.94
C LEU A 707 -5.86 -16.08 6.76
N ALA A 708 -4.61 -16.50 6.61
CA ALA A 708 -4.20 -17.43 5.56
C ALA A 708 -4.93 -18.79 5.64
N ARG A 709 -5.16 -19.32 6.86
CA ARG A 709 -6.01 -20.51 7.06
C ARG A 709 -7.44 -20.27 6.61
N THR A 710 -8.03 -19.11 6.94
CA THR A 710 -9.38 -18.74 6.48
C THR A 710 -9.48 -18.76 4.96
N THR A 711 -8.46 -18.24 4.27
CA THR A 711 -8.43 -18.19 2.80
C THR A 711 -8.33 -19.58 2.16
N ALA A 712 -7.57 -20.49 2.76
CA ALA A 712 -7.32 -21.81 2.21
C ALA A 712 -8.55 -22.73 2.29
N LEU A 713 -9.36 -22.58 3.34
CA LEU A 713 -10.57 -23.38 3.57
C LEU A 713 -11.72 -23.03 2.61
N ALA A 714 -11.75 -21.81 2.07
CA ALA A 714 -12.73 -21.38 1.06
C ALA A 714 -12.52 -22.04 -0.33
N THR A 715 -11.46 -22.84 -0.50
CA THR A 715 -11.15 -23.54 -1.76
C THR A 715 -11.72 -24.96 -1.73
N PRO A 716 -12.29 -25.51 -2.82
CA PRO A 716 -12.72 -26.92 -2.87
C PRO A 716 -11.60 -27.92 -2.54
N ASP A 717 -10.35 -27.53 -2.80
CA ASP A 717 -9.14 -28.30 -2.50
C ASP A 717 -8.68 -28.19 -1.02
N ALA A 718 -9.45 -27.52 -0.15
CA ALA A 718 -9.13 -27.29 1.25
C ALA A 718 -8.89 -28.58 2.05
N HIS A 719 -9.64 -29.63 1.72
CA HIS A 719 -9.57 -30.94 2.38
C HIS A 719 -8.23 -31.67 2.11
N LEU A 720 -7.41 -31.13 1.19
CA LEU A 720 -6.12 -31.69 0.77
C LEU A 720 -4.93 -31.10 1.57
N ARG A 721 -5.18 -30.25 2.58
CA ARG A 721 -4.13 -29.60 3.41
C ARG A 721 -4.23 -29.96 4.90
N PRO A 722 -3.83 -31.18 5.31
CA PRO A 722 -3.85 -31.61 6.72
C PRO A 722 -2.99 -30.71 7.64
N ASP A 723 -1.94 -30.07 7.12
CA ASP A 723 -1.00 -29.22 7.90
C ASP A 723 -1.64 -27.98 8.55
N LEU A 724 -2.79 -27.50 8.03
CA LEU A 724 -3.48 -26.29 8.52
C LEU A 724 -4.53 -26.60 9.60
N ALA A 725 -4.90 -27.87 9.80
CA ALA A 725 -5.90 -28.29 10.78
C ALA A 725 -5.36 -28.31 12.21
N ALA A 726 -4.04 -28.35 12.38
CA ALA A 726 -3.34 -28.43 13.67
C ALA A 726 -3.12 -27.08 14.38
N LEU A 727 -3.59 -25.95 13.80
CA LEU A 727 -3.50 -24.63 14.44
C LEU A 727 -4.57 -24.49 15.55
N PRO A 728 -4.19 -24.04 16.75
CA PRO A 728 -5.08 -23.83 17.88
C PRO A 728 -6.08 -22.72 17.55
N PRO A 729 -7.23 -22.69 18.23
CA PRO A 729 -8.19 -21.60 18.07
C PRO A 729 -7.54 -20.27 18.47
N TRP A 730 -8.00 -19.18 17.85
CA TRP A 730 -7.62 -17.84 18.25
C TRP A 730 -8.09 -17.57 19.68
N THR A 731 -7.18 -17.18 20.57
CA THR A 731 -7.50 -16.74 21.92
C THR A 731 -7.52 -15.21 21.96
N GLU A 732 -8.61 -14.65 22.46
CA GLU A 732 -8.69 -13.23 22.83
C GLU A 732 -8.13 -13.09 24.25
N GLU A 733 -6.99 -12.43 24.38
CA GLU A 733 -6.34 -12.15 25.66
C GLU A 733 -6.42 -10.65 25.92
N GLU A 734 -6.75 -10.26 27.15
CA GLU A 734 -6.76 -8.84 27.51
C GLU A 734 -5.32 -8.32 27.60
N PRO A 735 -4.98 -7.22 26.89
CA PRO A 735 -3.64 -6.68 26.97
C PRO A 735 -3.38 -6.14 28.39
N PRO A 736 -2.16 -6.32 28.94
CA PRO A 736 -1.79 -5.79 30.24
C PRO A 736 -2.09 -4.29 30.39
N GLN A 737 -2.58 -3.87 31.56
CA GLN A 737 -3.02 -2.49 31.80
C GLN A 737 -1.89 -1.47 31.73
N ASP A 738 -0.65 -1.90 31.96
CA ASP A 738 0.58 -1.10 31.89
C ASP A 738 1.01 -0.78 30.45
N TRP A 739 0.39 -1.39 29.44
CA TRP A 739 0.71 -1.07 28.05
C TRP A 739 0.22 0.32 27.65
N PRO A 740 1.00 1.08 26.85
CA PRO A 740 0.57 2.35 26.29
C PRO A 740 -0.79 2.25 25.59
N ARG A 741 -1.62 3.30 25.68
CA ARG A 741 -2.99 3.32 25.10
C ARG A 741 -2.98 2.91 23.64
N GLN A 742 -2.01 3.41 22.88
CA GLN A 742 -1.85 3.11 21.45
C GLN A 742 -1.59 1.61 21.23
N ALA A 743 -0.74 0.98 22.05
CA ALA A 743 -0.42 -0.45 21.95
C ALA A 743 -1.66 -1.32 22.24
N ARG A 744 -2.46 -0.93 23.24
CA ARG A 744 -3.75 -1.60 23.54
C ARG A 744 -4.76 -1.42 22.41
N ALA A 745 -4.85 -0.23 21.82
CA ALA A 745 -5.72 0.04 20.68
C ALA A 745 -5.34 -0.82 19.45
N LEU A 746 -4.03 -1.00 19.20
CA LEU A 746 -3.55 -1.91 18.16
C LEU A 746 -3.90 -3.37 18.46
N HIS A 747 -3.74 -3.81 19.71
CA HIS A 747 -4.15 -5.16 20.11
C HIS A 747 -5.65 -5.39 19.84
N ALA A 748 -6.51 -4.46 20.28
CA ALA A 748 -7.95 -4.53 20.04
C ALA A 748 -8.31 -4.55 18.54
N ALA A 749 -7.60 -3.77 17.71
CA ALA A 749 -7.80 -3.77 16.26
C ALA A 749 -7.38 -5.10 15.60
N ILE A 750 -6.38 -5.80 16.14
CA ILE A 750 -5.98 -7.15 15.69
C ILE A 750 -7.13 -8.13 15.97
N ASP A 751 -7.68 -8.11 17.18
CA ASP A 751 -8.79 -8.99 17.58
C ASP A 751 -10.09 -8.64 16.83
N GLU A 752 -10.36 -7.36 16.56
CA GLU A 752 -11.47 -6.91 15.71
C GLU A 752 -11.36 -7.49 14.29
N LEU A 753 -10.17 -7.41 13.67
CA LEU A 753 -9.97 -7.92 12.31
C LEU A 753 -10.14 -9.45 12.26
N GLN A 754 -9.68 -10.18 13.28
CA GLN A 754 -9.92 -11.62 13.36
C GLN A 754 -11.43 -11.92 13.43
N ARG A 755 -12.19 -11.29 14.34
CA ARG A 755 -13.63 -11.51 14.49
C ARG A 755 -14.42 -11.20 13.23
N VAL A 756 -14.07 -10.09 12.57
CA VAL A 756 -14.72 -9.67 11.33
C VAL A 756 -14.38 -10.63 10.18
N SER A 757 -13.15 -11.14 10.13
CA SER A 757 -12.73 -12.11 9.11
C SER A 757 -13.47 -13.45 9.22
N GLU A 758 -13.81 -13.88 10.43
CA GLU A 758 -14.63 -15.08 10.65
C GLU A 758 -16.06 -14.88 10.16
N LYS A 759 -16.68 -13.73 10.50
CA LYS A 759 -18.01 -13.36 9.98
C LYS A 759 -18.02 -13.25 8.46
N LEU A 760 -16.94 -12.75 7.85
CA LEU A 760 -16.77 -12.74 6.40
C LEU A 760 -16.71 -14.15 5.83
N ARG A 761 -15.96 -15.06 6.46
CA ARG A 761 -15.91 -16.47 6.04
C ARG A 761 -17.30 -17.10 6.04
N ASP A 762 -18.05 -16.96 7.12
CA ASP A 762 -19.40 -17.54 7.22
C ASP A 762 -20.32 -17.01 6.11
N ALA A 763 -20.24 -15.70 5.80
CA ALA A 763 -20.99 -15.08 4.72
C ALA A 763 -20.52 -15.55 3.33
N VAL A 764 -19.22 -15.81 3.14
CA VAL A 764 -18.66 -16.37 1.91
C VAL A 764 -19.15 -17.80 1.70
N ASP A 765 -19.09 -18.64 2.74
CA ASP A 765 -19.52 -20.03 2.67
C ASP A 765 -21.03 -20.10 2.38
N ALA A 766 -21.83 -19.29 3.07
CA ALA A 766 -23.26 -19.16 2.78
C ALA A 766 -23.59 -18.64 1.36
N ALA A 767 -22.73 -17.77 0.80
CA ALA A 767 -22.93 -17.25 -0.55
C ALA A 767 -22.51 -18.24 -1.64
N LEU A 768 -21.48 -19.06 -1.39
CA LEU A 768 -20.95 -20.01 -2.37
C LEU A 768 -21.65 -21.38 -2.30
N ASP A 769 -22.21 -21.75 -1.15
CA ASP A 769 -22.91 -23.02 -0.93
C ASP A 769 -24.41 -22.80 -0.61
N PRO A 770 -25.33 -23.24 -1.49
CA PRO A 770 -26.76 -23.13 -1.24
C PRO A 770 -27.25 -24.01 -0.07
N GLU A 771 -26.56 -25.10 0.25
CA GLU A 771 -26.96 -26.08 1.28
C GLU A 771 -26.70 -25.60 2.72
N VAL A 772 -25.79 -24.64 2.89
CA VAL A 772 -25.52 -24.03 4.20
C VAL A 772 -26.73 -23.20 4.62
N ALA A 773 -27.38 -23.62 5.71
CA ALA A 773 -28.46 -22.89 6.35
C ALA A 773 -27.91 -21.57 6.90
N TYR A 774 -28.12 -20.49 6.16
CA TYR A 774 -27.75 -19.15 6.60
C TYR A 774 -28.99 -18.36 6.95
N THR A 775 -29.34 -18.36 8.24
CA THR A 775 -30.32 -17.44 8.79
C THR A 775 -29.62 -16.12 9.02
N VAL A 776 -29.83 -15.18 8.09
CA VAL A 776 -29.51 -13.79 8.39
C VAL A 776 -30.41 -13.36 9.55
N PRO A 777 -29.91 -12.71 10.61
CA PRO A 777 -30.78 -12.07 11.61
C PRO A 777 -31.66 -10.95 11.04
N LEU A 778 -31.58 -10.68 9.73
CA LEU A 778 -32.24 -9.59 9.02
C LEU A 778 -33.72 -9.87 8.67
N ALA A 779 -34.30 -10.98 9.14
CA ALA A 779 -35.72 -11.28 8.91
C ALA A 779 -36.57 -10.90 10.14
N GLU A 780 -36.77 -9.60 10.37
CA GLU A 780 -38.01 -9.12 10.97
C GLU A 780 -38.89 -8.60 9.84
N GLN A 781 -39.83 -9.44 9.42
CA GLN A 781 -40.87 -9.10 8.47
C GLN A 781 -41.85 -8.13 9.14
N GLY A 782 -41.83 -6.90 8.65
CA GLY A 782 -42.87 -5.91 8.91
C GLY A 782 -42.42 -4.84 9.88
N GLU A 783 -41.74 -3.81 9.38
CA GLU A 783 -41.92 -2.43 9.84
C GLU A 783 -41.12 -1.45 8.97
N VAL A 784 -41.68 -0.25 8.91
CA VAL A 784 -41.49 0.90 8.01
C VAL A 784 -40.14 1.00 7.26
N GLY A 785 -40.21 1.10 5.92
CA GLY A 785 -39.05 1.28 5.05
C GLY A 785 -38.32 2.62 5.25
N ALA A 786 -37.07 2.68 4.79
CA ALA A 786 -36.12 3.80 4.94
C ALA A 786 -36.70 5.20 4.58
N ASP A 787 -37.75 5.25 3.77
CA ASP A 787 -38.46 6.51 3.43
C ASP A 787 -39.16 7.17 4.62
N ALA A 788 -39.44 6.45 5.72
CA ALA A 788 -40.14 7.00 6.88
C ALA A 788 -39.25 7.64 7.95
N LEU A 789 -37.93 7.50 7.83
CA LEU A 789 -36.97 8.22 8.68
C LEU A 789 -36.85 9.71 8.31
N VAL A 790 -37.46 10.13 7.19
CA VAL A 790 -37.58 11.55 6.85
C VAL A 790 -38.62 12.16 7.77
N ALA A 791 -38.19 13.03 8.68
CA ALA A 791 -39.09 13.79 9.55
C ALA A 791 -40.24 14.40 8.73
N PRO A 792 -41.50 14.34 9.18
CA PRO A 792 -42.65 14.85 8.42
C PRO A 792 -42.48 16.31 7.96
N GLY A 793 -41.69 17.11 8.70
CA GLY A 793 -41.35 18.49 8.33
C GLY A 793 -40.48 18.64 7.07
N ALA A 794 -39.63 17.66 6.72
CA ALA A 794 -38.81 17.72 5.50
C ALA A 794 -39.62 17.39 4.24
N ARG A 795 -40.67 16.57 4.35
CA ARG A 795 -41.64 16.36 3.24
C ARG A 795 -42.50 17.59 3.00
N GLN A 796 -42.96 18.26 4.06
CA GLN A 796 -43.69 19.53 3.94
C GLN A 796 -42.81 20.67 3.40
N ALA A 797 -41.55 20.78 3.84
CA ALA A 797 -40.62 21.77 3.30
C ALA A 797 -40.25 21.53 1.82
N ALA A 798 -40.28 20.27 1.37
CA ALA A 798 -40.08 19.92 -0.04
C ALA A 798 -41.35 20.16 -0.91
N GLU A 799 -42.55 20.04 -0.34
CA GLU A 799 -43.82 20.36 -0.99
C GLU A 799 -44.10 21.88 -1.03
N ASP A 800 -43.66 22.63 0.00
CA ASP A 800 -43.81 24.09 0.11
C ASP A 800 -42.64 24.86 -0.55
N ALA A 801 -41.61 24.17 -1.04
CA ALA A 801 -40.56 24.80 -1.83
C ALA A 801 -41.15 25.33 -3.14
N PRO A 802 -40.94 26.62 -3.49
CA PRO A 802 -41.41 27.16 -4.77
C PRO A 802 -40.87 26.28 -5.90
N PRO A 803 -41.67 25.93 -6.93
CA PRO A 803 -41.25 24.98 -7.95
C PRO A 803 -39.95 25.47 -8.56
N ALA A 804 -38.86 24.77 -8.25
CA ALA A 804 -37.53 25.10 -8.74
C ALA A 804 -37.64 25.20 -10.27
N GLY A 805 -37.44 26.40 -10.80
CA GLY A 805 -37.67 26.71 -12.20
C GLY A 805 -36.99 25.66 -13.08
N ARG A 806 -37.78 25.03 -13.99
CA ARG A 806 -37.42 23.91 -14.88
C ARG A 806 -35.90 23.82 -15.17
N SER A 807 -35.14 23.18 -14.28
CA SER A 807 -33.73 22.93 -14.52
C SER A 807 -33.64 21.81 -15.53
N LEU A 808 -33.05 22.07 -16.70
CA LEU A 808 -32.82 21.04 -17.72
C LEU A 808 -32.17 19.80 -17.08
N ALA A 809 -32.70 18.61 -17.40
CA ALA A 809 -32.15 17.36 -16.89
C ALA A 809 -30.63 17.28 -17.20
N PRO A 810 -29.80 16.72 -16.30
CA PRO A 810 -28.34 16.68 -16.47
C PRO A 810 -27.89 16.08 -17.80
N SER A 811 -28.60 15.08 -18.30
CA SER A 811 -28.36 14.43 -19.60
C SER A 811 -28.69 15.33 -20.78
N THR A 812 -29.78 16.11 -20.71
CA THR A 812 -30.14 17.08 -21.76
C THR A 812 -29.10 18.19 -21.85
N ARG A 813 -28.61 18.67 -20.69
CA ARG A 813 -27.51 19.64 -20.62
C ARG A 813 -26.24 19.09 -21.28
N GLN A 814 -25.82 17.88 -20.91
CA GLN A 814 -24.62 17.26 -21.46
C GLN A 814 -24.73 17.01 -22.97
N ALA A 815 -25.92 16.66 -23.48
CA ALA A 815 -26.16 16.51 -24.91
C ALA A 815 -26.03 17.83 -25.68
N ILE A 816 -26.57 18.92 -25.13
CA ILE A 816 -26.42 20.27 -25.71
C ILE A 816 -24.94 20.67 -25.71
N GLN A 817 -24.23 20.48 -24.60
CA GLN A 817 -22.79 20.74 -24.51
C GLN A 817 -22.01 19.90 -25.53
N ALA A 818 -22.31 18.62 -25.69
CA ALA A 818 -21.66 17.75 -26.65
C ALA A 818 -21.86 18.25 -28.09
N ALA A 819 -23.08 18.65 -28.45
CA ALA A 819 -23.38 19.18 -29.78
C ALA A 819 -22.66 20.50 -30.07
N VAL A 820 -22.67 21.44 -29.12
CA VAL A 820 -21.97 22.72 -29.25
C VAL A 820 -20.45 22.52 -29.30
N ALA A 821 -19.91 21.66 -28.45
CA ALA A 821 -18.48 21.31 -28.45
C ALA A 821 -18.06 20.65 -29.76
N THR A 822 -18.83 19.70 -30.27
CA THR A 822 -18.56 19.07 -31.57
C THR A 822 -18.65 20.07 -32.73
N GLY A 823 -19.67 20.93 -32.78
CA GLY A 823 -19.81 21.94 -33.83
C GLY A 823 -18.68 22.97 -33.82
N LEU A 824 -18.32 23.48 -32.64
CA LEU A 824 -17.20 24.41 -32.49
C LEU A 824 -15.85 23.75 -32.77
N ALA A 825 -15.63 22.51 -32.33
CA ALA A 825 -14.39 21.79 -32.57
C ALA A 825 -14.20 21.49 -34.05
N LEU A 826 -15.29 21.23 -34.77
CA LEU A 826 -15.25 21.10 -36.22
C LEU A 826 -14.85 22.42 -36.89
N ALA A 827 -15.49 23.54 -36.53
CA ALA A 827 -15.17 24.85 -37.11
C ALA A 827 -13.72 25.27 -36.83
N VAL A 828 -13.22 25.02 -35.61
CA VAL A 828 -11.83 25.30 -35.23
C VAL A 828 -10.87 24.34 -35.96
N GLY A 829 -11.20 23.06 -36.05
CA GLY A 829 -10.40 22.07 -36.78
C GLY A 829 -10.31 22.37 -38.27
N GLU A 830 -11.38 22.87 -38.90
CA GLU A 830 -11.37 23.27 -40.32
C GLU A 830 -10.36 24.39 -40.59
N LEU A 831 -10.19 25.31 -39.63
CA LEU A 831 -9.22 26.41 -39.72
C LEU A 831 -7.77 25.95 -39.58
N VAL A 832 -7.53 24.81 -38.92
CA VAL A 832 -6.20 24.25 -38.67
C VAL A 832 -5.82 23.28 -39.79
N SER A 833 -6.70 22.32 -40.09
CA SER A 833 -6.51 21.32 -41.12
C SER A 833 -7.84 20.94 -41.78
N SER A 834 -8.03 21.38 -43.03
CA SER A 834 -9.18 20.99 -43.86
C SER A 834 -9.23 19.48 -44.14
N SER A 835 -8.12 18.76 -43.94
CA SER A 835 -8.00 17.32 -44.16
C SER A 835 -8.24 16.48 -42.90
N HIS A 836 -8.05 17.01 -41.68
CA HIS A 836 -8.08 16.25 -40.42
C HIS A 836 -8.95 16.83 -39.29
N GLN A 837 -9.77 17.86 -39.54
CA GLN A 837 -10.70 18.51 -38.61
C GLN A 837 -11.56 17.58 -37.71
N TYR A 838 -11.79 16.33 -38.12
CA TYR A 838 -12.55 15.34 -37.35
C TYR A 838 -11.81 14.83 -36.09
N TRP A 839 -10.50 15.01 -35.99
CA TRP A 839 -9.73 14.66 -34.80
C TRP A 839 -10.02 15.59 -33.62
N ALA A 840 -10.18 16.90 -33.87
CA ALA A 840 -10.62 17.84 -32.84
C ALA A 840 -12.02 17.50 -32.33
N VAL A 841 -12.92 17.12 -33.23
CA VAL A 841 -14.28 16.68 -32.87
C VAL A 841 -14.26 15.45 -31.97
N LEU A 842 -13.47 14.43 -32.33
CA LEU A 842 -13.36 13.22 -31.52
C LEU A 842 -12.77 13.52 -30.12
N ALA A 843 -11.77 14.39 -30.06
CA ALA A 843 -11.19 14.83 -28.80
C ALA A 843 -12.22 15.59 -27.94
N ALA A 844 -12.93 16.55 -28.52
CA ALA A 844 -13.95 17.33 -27.82
C ALA A 844 -15.06 16.45 -27.24
N TYR A 845 -15.56 15.50 -28.05
CA TYR A 845 -16.59 14.54 -27.64
C TYR A 845 -16.16 13.64 -26.49
N GLN A 846 -14.91 13.13 -26.51
CA GLN A 846 -14.41 12.20 -25.50
C GLN A 846 -13.98 12.89 -24.20
N VAL A 847 -13.56 14.16 -24.28
CA VAL A 847 -13.07 14.94 -23.15
C VAL A 847 -14.21 15.49 -22.29
N LEU A 848 -15.37 15.77 -22.89
CA LEU A 848 -16.50 16.36 -22.18
C LEU A 848 -16.95 15.51 -20.96
N GLY A 849 -16.84 16.11 -19.78
CA GLY A 849 -17.24 15.55 -18.49
C GLY A 849 -18.58 16.09 -18.00
N GLY A 850 -19.05 15.61 -16.83
CA GLY A 850 -20.23 16.15 -16.16
C GLY A 850 -19.97 17.47 -15.43
N THR A 851 -18.70 17.83 -15.23
CA THR A 851 -18.24 19.10 -14.65
C THR A 851 -17.06 19.66 -15.43
N ASP A 852 -16.77 20.95 -15.23
CA ASP A 852 -15.61 21.65 -15.82
C ASP A 852 -14.27 21.01 -15.42
N GLY A 853 -14.06 20.71 -14.14
CA GLY A 853 -12.84 20.05 -13.65
C GLY A 853 -12.68 18.62 -14.15
N GLU A 854 -13.77 17.85 -14.25
CA GLU A 854 -13.72 16.52 -14.86
C GLU A 854 -13.32 16.60 -16.34
N THR A 855 -13.85 17.59 -17.05
CA THR A 855 -13.50 17.89 -18.46
C THR A 855 -12.02 18.25 -18.58
N LEU A 856 -11.50 19.09 -17.69
CA LEU A 856 -10.06 19.45 -17.64
C LEU A 856 -9.17 18.21 -17.46
N VAL A 857 -9.48 17.37 -16.48
CA VAL A 857 -8.70 16.15 -16.19
C VAL A 857 -8.75 15.17 -17.37
N LYS A 858 -9.93 14.93 -17.94
CA LYS A 858 -10.08 14.10 -19.14
C LYS A 858 -9.32 14.68 -20.32
N GLY A 859 -9.31 16.00 -20.48
CA GLY A 859 -8.55 16.74 -21.50
C GLY A 859 -7.05 16.51 -21.36
N ALA A 860 -6.50 16.71 -20.17
CA ALA A 860 -5.08 16.48 -19.88
C ALA A 860 -4.68 15.01 -20.06
N GLN A 861 -5.50 14.07 -19.58
CA GLN A 861 -5.27 12.64 -19.75
C GLN A 861 -5.34 12.22 -21.22
N ARG A 862 -6.27 12.79 -21.99
CA ARG A 862 -6.41 12.55 -23.42
C ARG A 862 -5.20 13.08 -24.18
N LEU A 863 -4.76 14.31 -23.88
CA LEU A 863 -3.56 14.90 -24.45
C LEU A 863 -2.33 14.00 -24.20
N ALA A 864 -2.07 13.66 -22.93
CA ALA A 864 -0.94 12.82 -22.56
C ALA A 864 -0.98 11.45 -23.24
N GLY A 865 -2.17 10.82 -23.28
CA GLY A 865 -2.37 9.55 -23.96
C GLY A 865 -2.13 9.65 -25.47
N THR A 866 -2.70 10.66 -26.13
CA THR A 866 -2.55 10.85 -27.59
C THR A 866 -1.13 11.23 -27.99
N VAL A 867 -0.44 12.09 -27.25
CA VAL A 867 0.97 12.40 -27.49
C VAL A 867 1.85 11.15 -27.33
N GLY A 868 1.70 10.41 -26.23
CA GLY A 868 2.47 9.18 -26.01
C GLY A 868 2.17 8.09 -27.04
N GLY A 869 0.88 7.91 -27.37
CA GLY A 869 0.43 6.90 -28.32
C GLY A 869 0.82 7.21 -29.76
N ALA A 870 0.80 8.50 -30.14
CA ALA A 870 1.29 8.94 -31.43
C ALA A 870 2.83 8.82 -31.49
N ALA A 871 3.58 9.28 -30.48
CA ALA A 871 5.03 9.13 -30.49
C ALA A 871 5.49 7.67 -30.65
N ILE A 872 4.93 6.75 -29.85
CA ILE A 872 5.29 5.32 -29.90
C ILE A 872 4.75 4.66 -31.18
N GLY A 873 3.49 4.90 -31.52
CA GLY A 873 2.87 4.29 -32.69
C GLY A 873 3.54 4.69 -34.00
N PHE A 874 3.87 5.97 -34.15
CA PHE A 874 4.57 6.45 -35.34
C PHE A 874 6.01 5.97 -35.38
N ALA A 875 6.74 5.94 -34.25
CA ALA A 875 8.10 5.41 -34.23
C ALA A 875 8.15 3.96 -34.73
N ILE A 876 7.23 3.11 -34.26
CA ILE A 876 7.09 1.73 -34.75
C ILE A 876 6.72 1.71 -36.23
N ALA A 877 5.72 2.49 -36.64
CA ALA A 877 5.21 2.51 -38.02
C ALA A 877 6.27 2.98 -39.04
N LEU A 878 7.06 4.02 -38.73
CA LEU A 878 8.11 4.52 -39.62
C LEU A 878 9.28 3.53 -39.73
N GLU A 879 9.60 2.79 -38.67
CA GLU A 879 10.70 1.81 -38.68
C GLU A 879 10.30 0.51 -39.38
N SER A 880 9.06 0.03 -39.17
CA SER A 880 8.58 -1.22 -39.76
C SER A 880 7.98 -1.08 -41.15
N GLY A 881 7.57 0.12 -41.55
CA GLY A 881 6.71 0.36 -42.70
C GLY A 881 5.40 -0.43 -42.61
N SER A 882 4.85 -0.79 -43.76
CA SER A 882 3.55 -1.48 -43.88
C SER A 882 3.64 -3.02 -43.78
N ASP A 883 4.72 -3.58 -43.20
CA ASP A 883 4.90 -5.04 -43.08
C ASP A 883 3.78 -5.66 -42.21
N PRO A 884 2.91 -6.53 -42.78
CA PRO A 884 1.84 -7.17 -42.03
C PRO A 884 2.35 -8.00 -40.84
N ALA A 885 3.58 -8.53 -40.90
CA ALA A 885 4.19 -9.32 -39.83
C ALA A 885 4.42 -8.50 -38.55
N VAL A 886 4.57 -7.17 -38.65
CA VAL A 886 4.74 -6.27 -37.50
C VAL A 886 3.43 -5.58 -37.16
N VAL A 887 2.70 -5.06 -38.17
CA VAL A 887 1.47 -4.29 -37.98
C VAL A 887 0.38 -5.11 -37.28
N LEU A 888 0.16 -6.37 -37.68
CA LEU A 888 -0.91 -7.20 -37.12
C LEU A 888 -0.69 -7.57 -35.63
N PRO A 889 0.50 -8.04 -35.20
CA PRO A 889 0.75 -8.27 -33.77
C PRO A 889 0.65 -6.99 -32.93
N VAL A 890 1.19 -5.87 -33.41
CA VAL A 890 1.13 -4.57 -32.70
C VAL A 890 -0.32 -4.11 -32.55
N LEU A 891 -1.14 -4.25 -33.61
CA LEU A 891 -2.57 -3.96 -33.57
C LEU A 891 -3.29 -4.85 -32.55
N ALA A 892 -3.00 -6.15 -32.52
CA ALA A 892 -3.59 -7.08 -31.55
C ALA A 892 -3.23 -6.71 -30.10
N VAL A 893 -1.96 -6.35 -29.84
CA VAL A 893 -1.50 -5.86 -28.52
C VAL A 893 -2.18 -4.54 -28.16
N ALA A 894 -2.33 -3.62 -29.11
CA ALA A 894 -2.98 -2.33 -28.89
C ALA A 894 -4.48 -2.49 -28.56
N VAL A 895 -5.18 -3.38 -29.28
CA VAL A 895 -6.58 -3.75 -29.00
C VAL A 895 -6.69 -4.38 -27.61
N PHE A 896 -5.79 -5.31 -27.28
CA PHE A 896 -5.74 -5.95 -25.97
C PHE A 896 -5.58 -4.91 -24.86
N ALA A 897 -4.55 -4.07 -24.96
CA ALA A 897 -4.20 -3.12 -23.92
C ALA A 897 -5.24 -1.99 -23.79
N SER A 898 -5.83 -1.53 -24.90
CA SER A 898 -6.93 -0.55 -24.87
C SER A 898 -8.14 -1.09 -24.10
N ALA A 899 -8.50 -2.36 -24.34
CA ALA A 899 -9.58 -3.01 -23.61
C ALA A 899 -9.22 -3.30 -22.13
N TYR A 900 -7.99 -3.73 -21.86
CA TYR A 900 -7.53 -4.07 -20.51
C TYR A 900 -7.46 -2.85 -19.57
N TYR A 901 -6.96 -1.71 -20.06
CA TYR A 901 -6.79 -0.49 -19.26
C TYR A 901 -8.03 0.41 -19.21
N ARG A 902 -9.12 0.07 -19.93
CA ARG A 902 -10.35 0.88 -20.08
C ARG A 902 -10.92 1.39 -18.76
N GLN A 903 -10.91 0.56 -17.71
CA GLN A 903 -11.46 0.91 -16.39
C GLN A 903 -10.39 1.39 -15.40
N VAL A 904 -9.11 1.38 -15.79
CA VAL A 904 -7.97 1.66 -14.90
C VAL A 904 -7.41 3.06 -15.16
N SER A 905 -7.17 3.42 -16.42
CA SER A 905 -6.58 4.70 -16.78
C SER A 905 -7.07 5.16 -18.15
N PRO A 906 -7.85 6.26 -18.21
CA PRO A 906 -8.29 6.83 -19.48
C PRO A 906 -7.12 7.26 -20.38
N ALA A 907 -6.01 7.72 -19.78
CA ALA A 907 -4.80 8.11 -20.51
C ALA A 907 -4.15 6.91 -21.21
N LEU A 908 -4.00 5.77 -20.52
CA LEU A 908 -3.46 4.55 -21.15
C LEU A 908 -4.38 4.02 -22.24
N THR A 909 -5.70 4.04 -22.02
CA THR A 909 -6.66 3.66 -23.07
C THR A 909 -6.56 4.58 -24.29
N ALA A 910 -6.41 5.89 -24.10
CA ALA A 910 -6.20 6.84 -25.18
C ALA A 910 -4.87 6.60 -25.92
N LEU A 911 -3.80 6.25 -25.21
CA LEU A 911 -2.50 5.87 -25.78
C LEU A 911 -2.64 4.68 -26.73
N TRP A 912 -3.14 3.55 -26.23
CA TRP A 912 -3.29 2.34 -27.04
C TRP A 912 -4.28 2.52 -28.20
N THR A 913 -5.37 3.25 -27.98
CA THR A 913 -6.34 3.57 -29.04
C THR A 913 -5.73 4.48 -30.12
N THR A 914 -4.89 5.45 -29.74
CA THR A 914 -4.17 6.28 -30.71
C THR A 914 -3.18 5.43 -31.51
N MET A 915 -2.54 4.46 -30.88
CA MET A 915 -1.64 3.51 -31.56
C MET A 915 -2.39 2.62 -32.56
N ILE A 916 -3.61 2.16 -32.25
CA ILE A 916 -4.49 1.44 -33.21
C ILE A 916 -4.70 2.30 -34.46
N PHE A 917 -5.01 3.59 -34.29
CA PHE A 917 -5.20 4.49 -35.43
C PHE A 917 -3.90 4.76 -36.17
N ALA A 918 -2.77 4.98 -35.50
CA ALA A 918 -1.48 5.19 -36.16
C ALA A 918 -1.11 4.00 -37.08
N MET A 919 -1.24 2.77 -36.56
CA MET A 919 -1.00 1.55 -37.34
C MET A 919 -1.98 1.42 -38.52
N LEU A 920 -3.24 1.80 -38.31
CA LEU A 920 -4.24 1.80 -39.38
C LEU A 920 -3.90 2.82 -40.47
N TYR A 921 -3.45 4.03 -40.13
CA TYR A 921 -3.10 5.06 -41.11
C TYR A 921 -1.85 4.70 -41.92
N GLU A 922 -0.85 4.10 -41.28
CA GLU A 922 0.33 3.56 -41.97
C GLU A 922 -0.09 2.48 -42.96
N TYR A 923 -0.92 1.54 -42.52
CA TYR A 923 -1.42 0.48 -43.38
C TYR A 923 -2.25 1.02 -44.58
N LEU A 924 -2.98 2.11 -44.39
CA LEU A 924 -3.70 2.80 -45.46
C LEU A 924 -2.80 3.66 -46.37
N GLY A 925 -1.49 3.75 -46.09
CA GLY A 925 -0.55 4.60 -46.83
C GLY A 925 -0.81 6.09 -46.68
N ARG A 926 -1.45 6.51 -45.57
CA ARG A 926 -1.86 7.90 -45.31
C ARG A 926 -1.05 8.57 -44.20
N LEU A 927 -0.03 7.90 -43.67
CA LEU A 927 0.81 8.44 -42.61
C LEU A 927 1.82 9.43 -43.20
N THR A 928 1.82 10.67 -42.69
CA THR A 928 2.84 11.68 -43.00
C THR A 928 3.42 12.23 -41.70
N SER A 929 4.64 12.79 -41.73
CA SER A 929 5.22 13.45 -40.55
C SER A 929 4.37 14.64 -40.08
N LEU A 930 3.72 15.35 -41.00
CA LEU A 930 2.75 16.42 -40.70
C LEU A 930 1.50 15.89 -39.98
N ALA A 931 1.05 14.66 -40.29
CA ALA A 931 -0.10 14.06 -39.62
C ALA A 931 0.11 13.88 -38.11
N LEU A 932 1.36 13.74 -37.65
CA LEU A 932 1.68 13.66 -36.22
C LEU A 932 1.43 15.01 -35.52
N GLU A 933 1.94 16.09 -36.11
CA GLU A 933 1.77 17.45 -35.60
C GLU A 933 0.28 17.85 -35.59
N GLU A 934 -0.41 17.56 -36.69
CA GLU A 934 -1.86 17.77 -36.81
C GLU A 934 -2.63 16.95 -35.77
N ARG A 935 -2.24 15.70 -35.48
CA ARG A 935 -2.92 14.85 -34.49
C ARG A 935 -2.83 15.43 -33.08
N VAL A 936 -1.68 15.97 -32.70
CA VAL A 936 -1.48 16.59 -31.39
C VAL A 936 -2.24 17.91 -31.32
N LEU A 937 -2.10 18.79 -32.33
CA LEU A 937 -2.76 20.10 -32.40
C LEU A 937 -4.28 19.97 -32.36
N GLU A 938 -4.88 19.13 -33.21
CA GLU A 938 -6.32 18.90 -33.25
C GLU A 938 -6.84 18.36 -31.91
N THR A 939 -6.08 17.49 -31.23
CA THR A 939 -6.45 17.00 -29.90
C THR A 939 -6.41 18.10 -28.84
N VAL A 940 -5.41 18.98 -28.90
CA VAL A 940 -5.31 20.18 -28.05
C VAL A 940 -6.52 21.08 -28.27
N PHE A 941 -6.81 21.45 -29.52
CA PHE A 941 -7.94 22.33 -29.85
C PHE A 941 -9.27 21.72 -29.44
N GLY A 942 -9.50 20.43 -29.70
CA GLY A 942 -10.70 19.73 -29.27
C GLY A 942 -10.86 19.72 -27.74
N ALA A 943 -9.78 19.47 -26.99
CA ALA A 943 -9.81 19.53 -25.52
C ALA A 943 -10.08 20.96 -25.00
N LEU A 944 -9.49 21.98 -25.62
CA LEU A 944 -9.72 23.39 -25.28
C LEU A 944 -11.16 23.81 -25.57
N VAL A 945 -11.72 23.41 -26.72
CA VAL A 945 -13.12 23.68 -27.07
C VAL A 945 -14.06 22.99 -26.09
N ALA A 946 -13.82 21.72 -25.74
CA ALA A 946 -14.63 21.02 -24.75
C ALA A 946 -14.58 21.71 -23.39
N LEU A 947 -13.40 22.17 -22.96
CA LEU A 947 -13.25 22.93 -21.71
C LEU A 947 -14.00 24.27 -21.76
N ALA A 948 -13.88 25.02 -22.87
CA ALA A 948 -14.60 26.28 -23.06
C ALA A 948 -16.12 26.06 -23.03
N VAL A 949 -16.63 25.02 -23.69
CA VAL A 949 -18.05 24.69 -23.68
C VAL A 949 -18.52 24.23 -22.30
N ALA A 950 -17.74 23.41 -21.59
CA ALA A 950 -18.06 23.01 -20.22
C ALA A 950 -18.10 24.20 -19.25
N ALA A 951 -17.28 25.23 -19.49
CA ALA A 951 -17.21 26.45 -18.69
C ALA A 951 -18.27 27.50 -19.06
N LEU A 952 -18.71 27.58 -20.32
CA LEU A 952 -19.56 28.67 -20.82
C LEU A 952 -21.01 28.24 -21.13
N VAL A 953 -21.25 26.98 -21.52
CA VAL A 953 -22.57 26.51 -21.95
C VAL A 953 -23.21 25.70 -20.82
N LEU A 954 -24.18 26.29 -20.12
CA LEU A 954 -24.87 25.67 -18.97
C LEU A 954 -23.90 25.10 -17.91
N PRO A 955 -22.95 25.90 -17.39
CA PRO A 955 -21.83 25.39 -16.58
C PRO A 955 -22.28 24.65 -15.32
N ARG A 956 -21.50 23.63 -14.95
CA ARG A 956 -21.60 22.95 -13.66
C ARG A 956 -20.19 22.84 -13.07
N HIS A 957 -19.90 23.72 -12.12
CA HIS A 957 -18.59 23.79 -11.49
C HIS A 957 -18.36 22.56 -10.59
N THR A 958 -17.16 21.96 -10.67
CA THR A 958 -16.80 20.79 -9.84
C THR A 958 -16.94 21.08 -8.35
N ARG A 959 -16.59 22.28 -7.88
CA ARG A 959 -16.77 22.69 -6.47
C ARG A 959 -18.24 22.66 -6.03
N THR A 960 -19.15 23.21 -6.83
CA THR A 960 -20.59 23.20 -6.52
C THR A 960 -21.16 21.78 -6.51
N HIS A 961 -20.73 20.93 -7.45
CA HIS A 961 -21.13 19.52 -7.45
C HIS A 961 -20.59 18.77 -6.23
N TYR A 962 -19.34 19.04 -5.85
CA TYR A 962 -18.71 18.45 -4.68
C TYR A 962 -19.41 18.88 -3.38
N HIS A 963 -19.67 20.17 -3.19
CA HIS A 963 -20.41 20.68 -2.03
C HIS A 963 -21.84 20.16 -1.96
N ALA A 964 -22.55 20.03 -3.08
CA ALA A 964 -23.90 19.46 -3.11
C ALA A 964 -23.91 17.98 -2.65
N ASN A 965 -22.93 17.19 -3.09
CA ASN A 965 -22.80 15.81 -2.63
C ASN A 965 -22.39 15.74 -1.15
N LEU A 966 -21.53 16.66 -0.70
CA LEU A 966 -21.11 16.73 0.70
C LEU A 966 -22.29 17.13 1.61
N ALA A 967 -23.14 18.07 1.18
CA ALA A 967 -24.36 18.43 1.89
C ALA A 967 -25.30 17.23 2.02
N ALA A 968 -25.52 16.47 0.94
CA ALA A 968 -26.33 15.25 0.99
C ALA A 968 -25.76 14.17 1.95
N LEU A 969 -24.42 14.03 2.03
CA LEU A 969 -23.80 13.14 3.01
C LEU A 969 -24.03 13.60 4.45
N VAL A 970 -23.90 14.90 4.71
CA VAL A 970 -24.09 15.46 6.05
C VAL A 970 -25.56 15.34 6.47
N GLU A 971 -26.51 15.53 5.55
CA GLU A 971 -27.93 15.26 5.76
C GLU A 971 -28.20 13.77 6.08
N ASP A 972 -27.54 12.84 5.39
CA ASP A 972 -27.66 11.42 5.71
C ASP A 972 -27.13 11.11 7.12
N VAL A 973 -26.02 11.74 7.52
CA VAL A 973 -25.42 11.59 8.85
C VAL A 973 -26.37 12.12 9.93
N ASP A 974 -26.99 13.28 9.71
CA ASP A 974 -27.97 13.85 10.64
C ASP A 974 -29.15 12.91 10.89
N VAL A 975 -29.70 12.34 9.80
CA VAL A 975 -30.77 11.34 9.88
C VAL A 975 -30.32 10.11 10.68
N ILE A 976 -29.09 9.63 10.46
CA ILE A 976 -28.55 8.45 11.17
C ILE A 976 -28.35 8.76 12.65
N VAL A 977 -27.70 9.88 13.00
CA VAL A 977 -27.43 10.27 14.38
C VAL A 977 -28.73 10.48 15.14
N THR A 978 -29.68 11.23 14.56
CA THR A 978 -31.00 11.47 15.16
C THR A 978 -31.75 10.16 15.40
N ALA A 979 -31.78 9.26 14.40
CA ALA A 979 -32.43 7.96 14.51
C ALA A 979 -31.75 7.01 15.51
N SER A 980 -30.42 7.07 15.65
CA SER A 980 -29.68 6.28 16.62
C SER A 980 -29.90 6.76 18.04
N LEU A 981 -29.87 8.08 18.28
CA LEU A 981 -30.12 8.64 19.60
C LEU A 981 -31.58 8.48 20.05
N SER A 982 -32.56 8.58 19.14
CA SER A 982 -33.96 8.32 19.46
C SER A 982 -34.23 6.85 19.79
N ARG A 983 -33.58 5.92 19.09
CA ARG A 983 -33.59 4.48 19.46
C ARG A 983 -33.03 4.26 20.86
N LEU A 984 -31.90 4.89 21.19
CA LEU A 984 -31.31 4.81 22.53
C LEU A 984 -32.25 5.38 23.60
N ALA A 985 -32.98 6.46 23.29
CA ALA A 985 -33.97 7.08 24.17
C ALA A 985 -35.28 6.26 24.32
N GLY A 986 -35.37 5.08 23.69
CA GLY A 986 -36.50 4.16 23.83
C GLY A 986 -37.57 4.25 22.73
N ASP A 987 -37.34 4.98 21.64
CA ASP A 987 -38.23 4.96 20.47
C ASP A 987 -37.96 3.74 19.59
N HIS A 988 -38.70 2.67 19.86
CA HIS A 988 -38.57 1.38 19.17
C HIS A 988 -39.27 1.37 17.79
N ALA A 989 -39.96 2.43 17.39
CA ALA A 989 -40.64 2.50 16.08
C ALA A 989 -39.66 2.56 14.91
N ILE A 990 -38.39 2.92 15.17
CA ILE A 990 -37.33 3.03 14.17
C ILE A 990 -36.58 1.70 14.08
N SER A 991 -36.63 1.03 12.93
CA SER A 991 -35.96 -0.27 12.73
C SER A 991 -34.43 -0.17 12.62
N GLN A 992 -33.73 -1.16 13.19
CA GLN A 992 -32.25 -1.28 13.12
C GLN A 992 -31.79 -1.39 11.66
N THR A 993 -32.60 -2.08 10.85
CA THR A 993 -32.34 -2.33 9.44
C THR A 993 -32.41 -1.02 8.64
N ALA A 994 -33.33 -0.11 8.99
CA ALA A 994 -33.46 1.18 8.32
C ALA A 994 -32.22 2.08 8.57
N VAL A 995 -31.75 2.15 9.82
CA VAL A 995 -30.51 2.87 10.18
C VAL A 995 -29.30 2.27 9.46
N ARG A 996 -29.17 0.94 9.42
CA ARG A 996 -28.09 0.26 8.70
C ARG A 996 -28.15 0.47 7.18
N GLN A 997 -29.34 0.46 6.58
CA GLN A 997 -29.50 0.75 5.15
C GLN A 997 -29.08 2.18 4.82
N ARG A 998 -29.48 3.15 5.65
CA ARG A 998 -29.07 4.56 5.47
C ARG A 998 -27.58 4.75 5.65
N LEU A 999 -26.95 4.03 6.59
CA LEU A 999 -25.49 4.00 6.73
C LEU A 999 -24.80 3.45 5.46
N LEU A 1000 -25.34 2.41 4.82
CA LEU A 1000 -24.84 1.91 3.54
C LEU A 1000 -25.01 2.92 2.40
N ASP A 1001 -26.06 3.74 2.43
CA ASP A 1001 -26.25 4.83 1.47
C ASP A 1001 -25.22 5.95 1.69
N ALA A 1002 -24.98 6.35 2.95
CA ALA A 1002 -23.94 7.31 3.32
C ALA A 1002 -22.54 6.82 2.88
N ASP A 1003 -22.27 5.52 3.03
CA ASP A 1003 -21.05 4.88 2.53
C ASP A 1003 -20.92 4.91 0.99
N ARG A 1004 -22.03 4.81 0.26
CA ARG A 1004 -22.05 5.02 -1.19
C ARG A 1004 -21.82 6.49 -1.54
N HIS A 1005 -22.41 7.41 -0.78
CA HIS A 1005 -22.27 8.85 -0.99
C HIS A 1005 -20.83 9.33 -0.73
N VAL A 1006 -20.17 8.90 0.35
CA VAL A 1006 -18.75 9.28 0.62
C VAL A 1006 -17.80 8.77 -0.47
N ARG A 1007 -18.08 7.59 -1.05
CA ARG A 1007 -17.35 7.08 -2.22
C ARG A 1007 -17.60 7.95 -3.46
N SER A 1008 -18.84 8.35 -3.69
CA SER A 1008 -19.19 9.25 -4.80
C SER A 1008 -18.53 10.63 -4.66
N ILE A 1009 -18.44 11.16 -3.43
CA ILE A 1009 -17.75 12.41 -3.09
C ILE A 1009 -16.27 12.30 -3.43
N ALA A 1010 -15.62 11.19 -3.04
CA ALA A 1010 -14.21 10.95 -3.38
C ALA A 1010 -13.98 10.92 -4.90
N THR A 1011 -14.91 10.34 -5.69
CA THR A 1011 -14.82 10.37 -7.16
C THR A 1011 -15.07 11.76 -7.74
N ALA A 1012 -16.00 12.54 -7.17
CA ALA A 1012 -16.30 13.90 -7.61
C ALA A 1012 -15.17 14.89 -7.25
N ALA A 1013 -14.43 14.62 -6.17
CA ALA A 1013 -13.30 15.42 -5.72
C ALA A 1013 -12.03 15.19 -6.54
N ASP A 1014 -11.94 14.11 -7.34
CA ASP A 1014 -10.72 13.70 -8.03
C ASP A 1014 -10.08 14.81 -8.92
N PRO A 1015 -10.85 15.68 -9.59
CA PRO A 1015 -10.29 16.86 -10.28
C PRO A 1015 -9.70 17.91 -9.32
N LEU A 1016 -10.36 18.16 -8.19
CA LEU A 1016 -9.94 19.16 -7.20
C LEU A 1016 -8.69 18.72 -6.42
N ARG A 1017 -8.46 17.41 -6.30
CA ARG A 1017 -7.24 16.86 -5.68
C ARG A 1017 -5.97 17.16 -6.48
N ARG A 1018 -6.10 17.53 -7.76
CA ARG A 1018 -4.98 17.87 -8.65
C ARG A 1018 -4.75 19.38 -8.78
N SER A 1019 -5.57 20.23 -8.15
CA SER A 1019 -5.38 21.68 -8.18
C SER A 1019 -4.38 22.15 -7.12
N ALA A 1020 -3.72 23.29 -7.37
CA ALA A 1020 -2.94 23.98 -6.35
C ALA A 1020 -3.82 24.27 -5.12
N GLY A 1021 -3.28 24.09 -3.91
CA GLY A 1021 -4.01 24.24 -2.65
C GLY A 1021 -4.78 22.99 -2.18
N ALA A 1022 -4.73 21.86 -2.89
CA ALA A 1022 -5.40 20.63 -2.45
C ALA A 1022 -4.93 20.10 -1.06
N LEU A 1023 -3.68 20.39 -0.71
CA LEU A 1023 -3.03 20.01 0.55
C LEU A 1023 -2.95 21.15 1.58
N GLU A 1024 -3.47 22.34 1.26
CA GLU A 1024 -3.51 23.45 2.21
C GLU A 1024 -4.47 23.14 3.37
N PRO A 1025 -4.28 23.76 4.56
CA PRO A 1025 -5.26 23.71 5.64
C PRO A 1025 -6.62 24.20 5.12
N GLY A 1026 -7.66 23.36 5.18
CA GLY A 1026 -8.98 23.63 4.57
C GLY A 1026 -9.13 23.20 3.10
N GLY A 1027 -8.06 22.67 2.48
CA GLY A 1027 -8.08 22.13 1.13
C GLY A 1027 -8.87 20.82 1.00
N VAL A 1028 -9.12 20.38 -0.24
CA VAL A 1028 -10.01 19.24 -0.54
C VAL A 1028 -9.57 17.93 0.12
N GLU A 1029 -8.28 17.69 0.34
CA GLU A 1029 -7.83 16.48 1.07
C GLU A 1029 -8.23 16.51 2.55
N SER A 1030 -8.24 17.69 3.18
CA SER A 1030 -8.70 17.84 4.57
C SER A 1030 -10.21 17.61 4.67
N GLN A 1031 -10.98 18.18 3.73
CA GLN A 1031 -12.43 17.99 3.66
C GLN A 1031 -12.82 16.54 3.35
N LEU A 1032 -12.07 15.86 2.47
CA LEU A 1032 -12.25 14.42 2.23
C LEU A 1032 -11.92 13.59 3.46
N THR A 1033 -10.85 13.93 4.18
CA THR A 1033 -10.48 13.26 5.43
C THR A 1033 -11.58 13.43 6.47
N ALA A 1034 -12.09 14.65 6.65
CA ALA A 1034 -13.21 14.95 7.53
C ALA A 1034 -14.50 14.21 7.12
N ALA A 1035 -14.83 14.14 5.83
CA ALA A 1035 -15.98 13.35 5.35
C ALA A 1035 -15.83 11.84 5.64
N TRP A 1036 -14.62 11.29 5.52
CA TRP A 1036 -14.34 9.89 5.90
C TRP A 1036 -14.40 9.67 7.41
N SER A 1037 -13.92 10.62 8.21
CA SER A 1037 -14.01 10.58 9.67
C SER A 1037 -15.46 10.68 10.14
N LEU A 1038 -16.26 11.55 9.51
CA LEU A 1038 -17.67 11.73 9.83
C LEU A 1038 -18.46 10.41 9.68
N VAL A 1039 -18.31 9.73 8.53
CA VAL A 1039 -18.94 8.42 8.31
C VAL A 1039 -18.38 7.33 9.24
N PHE A 1040 -17.10 7.42 9.61
CA PHE A 1040 -16.49 6.49 10.56
C PHE A 1040 -17.10 6.61 11.95
N HIS A 1041 -17.12 7.82 12.52
CA HIS A 1041 -17.69 8.08 13.84
C HIS A 1041 -19.20 7.83 13.87
N THR A 1042 -19.92 8.16 12.79
CA THR A 1042 -21.34 7.82 12.64
C THR A 1042 -21.58 6.31 12.73
N ARG A 1043 -20.69 5.50 12.14
CA ARG A 1043 -20.79 4.02 12.25
C ARG A 1043 -20.47 3.54 13.66
N GLN A 1044 -19.42 4.06 14.29
CA GLN A 1044 -19.07 3.70 15.66
C GLN A 1044 -20.19 4.08 16.63
N LEU A 1045 -20.82 5.24 16.43
CA LEU A 1045 -22.01 5.66 17.15
C LEU A 1045 -23.15 4.64 17.01
N VAL A 1046 -23.49 4.23 15.78
CA VAL A 1046 -24.50 3.17 15.56
C VAL A 1046 -24.12 1.89 16.31
N GLY A 1047 -22.84 1.50 16.28
CA GLY A 1047 -22.36 0.33 17.03
C GLY A 1047 -22.48 0.47 18.55
N ALA A 1048 -22.06 1.61 19.09
CA ALA A 1048 -22.10 1.91 20.53
C ALA A 1048 -23.53 1.98 21.06
N VAL A 1049 -24.44 2.59 20.30
CA VAL A 1049 -25.88 2.64 20.61
C VAL A 1049 -26.48 1.24 20.66
N GLU A 1050 -26.22 0.40 19.65
CA GLU A 1050 -26.74 -0.97 19.65
C GLU A 1050 -26.13 -1.83 20.77
N GLY A 1051 -24.87 -1.60 21.11
CA GLY A 1051 -24.22 -2.20 22.29
C GLY A 1051 -24.92 -1.82 23.58
N ALA A 1052 -25.16 -0.53 23.79
CA ALA A 1052 -25.87 -0.01 24.96
C ALA A 1052 -27.30 -0.56 25.09
N ILE A 1053 -28.04 -0.66 23.97
CA ILE A 1053 -29.39 -1.26 23.94
C ILE A 1053 -29.33 -2.75 24.30
N THR A 1054 -28.35 -3.50 23.76
CA THR A 1054 -28.20 -4.94 24.00
C THR A 1054 -27.84 -5.24 25.46
N GLU A 1055 -27.05 -4.38 26.09
CA GLU A 1055 -26.66 -4.48 27.49
C GLU A 1055 -27.78 -4.08 28.46
N GLY A 1056 -28.94 -3.63 27.95
CA GLY A 1056 -30.11 -3.28 28.76
C GLY A 1056 -29.89 -1.99 29.57
N VAL A 1057 -29.04 -1.08 29.07
CA VAL A 1057 -28.83 0.23 29.69
C VAL A 1057 -30.14 1.01 29.62
N ASP A 1058 -30.74 1.30 30.78
CA ASP A 1058 -31.95 2.10 30.86
C ASP A 1058 -31.58 3.59 30.67
N PRO A 1059 -32.01 4.25 29.57
CA PRO A 1059 -31.64 5.63 29.25
C PRO A 1059 -32.14 6.66 30.28
N GLY A 1060 -33.06 6.27 31.17
CA GLY A 1060 -33.58 7.10 32.26
C GLY A 1060 -32.72 7.18 33.52
N VAL A 1061 -31.54 6.53 33.56
CA VAL A 1061 -30.71 6.44 34.78
C VAL A 1061 -29.96 7.74 35.11
N ASP A 1062 -29.69 8.60 34.11
CA ASP A 1062 -29.06 9.90 34.33
C ASP A 1062 -29.95 11.06 33.83
N PRO A 1063 -30.76 11.70 34.71
CA PRO A 1063 -31.64 12.81 34.33
C PRO A 1063 -30.89 14.08 33.92
N SER A 1064 -29.55 14.10 33.96
CA SER A 1064 -28.73 15.21 33.48
C SER A 1064 -28.45 15.18 31.97
N LEU A 1065 -28.66 14.04 31.29
CA LEU A 1065 -28.36 13.83 29.88
C LEU A 1065 -29.64 13.91 29.02
N ASP A 1066 -29.84 15.06 28.36
CA ASP A 1066 -30.92 15.25 27.38
C ASP A 1066 -30.46 14.81 25.97
N TRP A 1067 -30.74 13.56 25.62
CA TRP A 1067 -30.49 13.00 24.28
C TRP A 1067 -31.13 13.81 23.15
N GLY A 1068 -32.29 14.45 23.42
CA GLY A 1068 -32.98 15.32 22.48
C GLY A 1068 -32.29 16.67 22.31
N ALA A 1069 -31.61 17.18 23.33
CA ALA A 1069 -30.74 18.36 23.20
C ALA A 1069 -29.48 18.04 22.37
N LEU A 1070 -28.82 16.90 22.61
CA LEU A 1070 -27.65 16.46 21.83
C LEU A 1070 -27.98 16.25 20.35
N SER A 1071 -29.14 15.63 20.06
CA SER A 1071 -29.62 15.47 18.68
C SER A 1071 -29.89 16.84 18.04
N ARG A 1072 -30.54 17.77 18.74
CA ARG A 1072 -30.80 19.13 18.23
C ARG A 1072 -29.52 19.91 17.97
N ALA A 1073 -28.56 19.90 18.90
CA ALA A 1073 -27.26 20.55 18.74
C ALA A 1073 -26.50 20.00 17.52
N THR A 1074 -26.53 18.68 17.33
CA THR A 1074 -25.93 18.04 16.15
C THR A 1074 -26.63 18.47 14.86
N SER A 1075 -27.98 18.48 14.84
CA SER A 1075 -28.75 18.94 13.68
C SER A 1075 -28.56 20.43 13.37
N GLU A 1076 -28.37 21.29 14.38
CA GLU A 1076 -28.04 22.70 14.21
C GLU A 1076 -26.66 22.89 13.59
N ASN A 1077 -25.65 22.14 14.05
CA ASN A 1077 -24.31 22.13 13.46
C ASN A 1077 -24.33 21.61 12.00
N VAL A 1078 -25.16 20.61 11.69
CA VAL A 1078 -25.42 20.13 10.32
C VAL A 1078 -26.09 21.23 9.48
N ALA A 1079 -27.10 21.91 10.00
CA ALA A 1079 -27.79 23.00 9.31
C ALA A 1079 -26.84 24.18 9.01
N ALA A 1080 -25.95 24.51 9.95
CA ALA A 1080 -24.90 25.51 9.76
C ALA A 1080 -23.94 25.10 8.63
N LEU A 1081 -23.47 23.86 8.63
CA LEU A 1081 -22.57 23.33 7.60
C LEU A 1081 -23.23 23.24 6.21
N THR A 1082 -24.46 22.73 6.11
CA THR A 1082 -25.19 22.68 4.84
C THR A 1082 -25.46 24.09 4.28
N THR A 1083 -25.73 25.06 5.16
CA THR A 1083 -25.86 26.48 4.78
C THR A 1083 -24.53 27.04 4.26
N ALA A 1084 -23.42 26.79 4.94
CA ALA A 1084 -22.08 27.18 4.51
C ALA A 1084 -21.69 26.54 3.17
N LEU A 1085 -21.99 25.26 2.96
CA LEU A 1085 -21.75 24.54 1.70
C LEU A 1085 -22.55 25.14 0.53
N SER A 1086 -23.73 25.73 0.81
CA SER A 1086 -24.53 26.47 -0.17
C SER A 1086 -24.00 27.87 -0.50
N GLY A 1087 -22.91 28.31 0.14
CA GLY A 1087 -22.30 29.63 -0.05
C GLY A 1087 -22.98 30.76 0.73
N ARG A 1088 -23.80 30.43 1.73
CA ARG A 1088 -24.46 31.38 2.64
C ARG A 1088 -23.72 31.39 3.98
N LEU A 1089 -23.83 32.50 4.74
CA LEU A 1089 -23.26 32.56 6.09
C LEU A 1089 -23.95 31.53 7.00
N PRO A 1090 -23.19 30.73 7.77
CA PRO A 1090 -23.75 29.75 8.68
C PRO A 1090 -24.58 30.41 9.80
N GLY A 1091 -25.55 29.66 10.34
CA GLY A 1091 -26.34 30.08 11.50
C GLY A 1091 -25.59 29.93 12.83
N ALA A 1092 -26.33 29.96 13.94
CA ALA A 1092 -25.75 29.69 15.26
C ALA A 1092 -25.15 28.28 15.30
N ILE A 1093 -24.03 28.15 16.01
CA ILE A 1093 -23.26 26.92 16.21
C ILE A 1093 -23.34 26.58 17.70
N ASP A 1094 -23.54 25.30 18.02
CA ASP A 1094 -23.51 24.83 19.40
C ASP A 1094 -22.19 24.08 19.67
N ASP A 1095 -21.25 24.79 20.31
CA ASP A 1095 -19.93 24.25 20.72
C ASP A 1095 -19.98 23.51 22.08
N SER A 1096 -21.12 23.52 22.78
CA SER A 1096 -21.24 22.94 24.14
C SER A 1096 -21.14 21.41 24.17
N VAL A 1097 -21.24 20.74 23.02
CA VAL A 1097 -21.10 19.29 22.88
C VAL A 1097 -19.63 18.82 23.01
N GLY A 1098 -18.66 19.75 23.05
CA GLY A 1098 -17.21 19.47 23.05
C GLY A 1098 -16.49 19.41 24.41
N ASP A 1099 -17.04 19.96 25.48
CA ASP A 1099 -16.31 20.20 26.75
C ASP A 1099 -16.51 19.14 27.85
N GLY A 1100 -17.27 18.07 27.57
CA GLY A 1100 -17.86 17.22 28.62
C GLY A 1100 -17.19 15.86 28.93
N ALA A 1101 -16.15 15.42 28.21
CA ALA A 1101 -15.57 14.09 28.45
C ALA A 1101 -14.10 14.19 28.86
N ASP A 1102 -13.83 14.14 30.16
CA ASP A 1102 -12.50 13.86 30.71
C ASP A 1102 -12.12 12.43 30.27
N VAL A 1103 -11.25 12.30 29.26
CA VAL A 1103 -10.97 11.06 28.49
C VAL A 1103 -10.02 10.12 29.26
N ASP A 1104 -10.33 9.87 30.52
CA ASP A 1104 -9.65 8.89 31.37
C ASP A 1104 -10.64 7.84 31.86
N ALA A 1105 -10.77 6.79 31.04
CA ALA A 1105 -11.49 5.52 31.22
C ALA A 1105 -12.98 5.47 30.81
N PRO A 1106 -13.33 4.87 29.65
CA PRO A 1106 -14.72 4.49 29.36
C PRO A 1106 -15.08 3.27 30.21
N GLN A 1107 -15.56 3.51 31.43
CA GLN A 1107 -16.09 2.45 32.30
C GLN A 1107 -17.61 2.26 32.14
N ARG A 1108 -18.30 3.10 31.34
CA ARG A 1108 -19.73 2.93 31.01
C ARG A 1108 -19.97 2.97 29.49
N THR A 1109 -20.85 2.10 29.01
CA THR A 1109 -21.27 1.99 27.59
C THR A 1109 -21.86 3.29 27.04
N ILE A 1110 -22.40 4.14 27.93
CA ILE A 1110 -22.90 5.50 27.63
C ILE A 1110 -21.76 6.45 27.25
N ASP A 1111 -20.58 6.34 27.88
CA ASP A 1111 -19.43 7.21 27.61
C ASP A 1111 -18.91 7.02 26.18
N ALA A 1112 -19.00 5.78 25.67
CA ALA A 1112 -18.66 5.48 24.27
C ALA A 1112 -19.62 6.15 23.28
N VAL A 1113 -20.94 6.18 23.59
CA VAL A 1113 -21.92 6.90 22.76
C VAL A 1113 -21.64 8.40 22.77
N LEU A 1114 -21.39 8.99 23.94
CA LEU A 1114 -21.10 10.42 24.08
C LEU A 1114 -19.80 10.82 23.39
N LEU A 1115 -18.76 9.99 23.51
CA LEU A 1115 -17.51 10.17 22.80
C LEU A 1115 -17.73 10.22 21.29
N GLU A 1116 -18.45 9.25 20.72
CA GLU A 1116 -18.67 9.22 19.26
C GLU A 1116 -19.55 10.38 18.78
N VAL A 1117 -20.57 10.80 19.54
CA VAL A 1117 -21.36 12.01 19.22
C VAL A 1117 -20.48 13.27 19.26
N SER A 1118 -19.60 13.39 20.25
CA SER A 1118 -18.67 14.52 20.35
C SER A 1118 -17.70 14.56 19.17
N LEU A 1119 -17.16 13.41 18.75
CA LEU A 1119 -16.26 13.29 17.61
C LEU A 1119 -16.96 13.58 16.27
N VAL A 1120 -18.23 13.20 16.13
CA VAL A 1120 -19.07 13.61 15.00
C VAL A 1120 -19.19 15.13 14.94
N ASN A 1121 -19.56 15.78 16.06
CA ASN A 1121 -19.70 17.23 16.12
C ASN A 1121 -18.38 17.97 15.90
N GLN A 1122 -17.29 17.55 16.52
CA GLN A 1122 -15.96 18.11 16.27
C GLN A 1122 -15.56 18.00 14.80
N THR A 1123 -15.88 16.88 14.15
CA THR A 1123 -15.61 16.70 12.72
C THR A 1123 -16.48 17.63 11.86
N LEU A 1124 -17.75 17.84 12.21
CA LEU A 1124 -18.65 18.79 11.53
C LEU A 1124 -18.13 20.23 11.65
N LEU A 1125 -17.71 20.64 12.85
CA LEU A 1125 -17.14 21.97 13.12
C LEU A 1125 -15.83 22.18 12.38
N ALA A 1126 -14.92 21.20 12.39
CA ALA A 1126 -13.69 21.26 11.61
C ALA A 1126 -13.95 21.36 10.10
N LEU A 1127 -15.00 20.69 9.61
CA LEU A 1127 -15.41 20.78 8.21
C LEU A 1127 -16.04 22.15 7.91
N LEU A 1128 -16.84 22.69 8.82
CA LEU A 1128 -17.43 24.03 8.73
C LEU A 1128 -16.34 25.11 8.67
N GLU A 1129 -15.34 25.04 9.55
CA GLU A 1129 -14.20 25.96 9.55
C GLU A 1129 -13.35 25.82 8.28
N ALA A 1130 -13.21 24.61 7.74
CA ALA A 1130 -12.53 24.37 6.46
C ALA A 1130 -13.29 24.93 5.25
N VAL A 1131 -14.63 24.97 5.29
CA VAL A 1131 -15.49 25.49 4.22
C VAL A 1131 -15.67 27.01 4.33
N SER A 1132 -15.79 27.52 5.55
CA SER A 1132 -16.01 28.93 5.89
C SER A 1132 -15.11 29.34 7.06
N PRO A 1133 -13.84 29.72 6.82
CA PRO A 1133 -12.90 30.12 7.86
C PRO A 1133 -13.43 31.30 8.69
N GLY A 1134 -13.32 31.21 10.02
CA GLY A 1134 -13.83 32.20 10.97
C GLY A 1134 -15.31 32.03 11.34
N ALA A 1135 -16.00 31.00 10.85
CA ALA A 1135 -17.38 30.72 11.21
C ALA A 1135 -17.52 30.28 12.68
N VAL A 1136 -16.58 29.46 13.16
CA VAL A 1136 -16.62 28.94 14.54
C VAL A 1136 -16.25 30.05 15.54
N GLY A 1137 -15.31 30.94 15.19
CA GLY A 1137 -14.87 32.04 16.05
C GLY A 1137 -15.83 33.24 16.14
N ALA A 1138 -16.83 33.35 15.26
CA ALA A 1138 -17.80 34.45 15.27
C ALA A 1138 -19.04 34.19 16.15
N ALA A 1139 -19.14 33.00 16.75
CA ALA A 1139 -20.26 32.56 17.56
C ALA A 1139 -20.14 32.90 19.06
N GLU A 1140 -19.12 33.66 19.48
CA GLU A 1140 -19.14 34.28 20.82
C GLU A 1140 -20.30 35.28 20.90
N PRO A 1141 -21.21 35.16 21.88
CA PRO A 1141 -22.35 36.06 21.98
C PRO A 1141 -21.84 37.47 22.21
N ALA A 1142 -22.30 38.40 21.36
CA ALA A 1142 -22.10 39.83 21.57
C ALA A 1142 -22.46 40.17 23.01
N ALA A 1143 -21.43 40.50 23.81
CA ALA A 1143 -21.58 40.94 25.18
C ALA A 1143 -22.68 42.01 25.25
N GLU A 1144 -23.64 41.82 26.16
CA GLU A 1144 -24.69 42.77 26.45
C GLU A 1144 -24.13 44.21 26.50
N PRO A 1145 -24.77 45.18 25.84
CA PRO A 1145 -24.37 46.56 26.00
C PRO A 1145 -24.66 46.94 27.45
N THR A 1146 -23.61 47.16 28.22
CA THR A 1146 -23.68 47.74 29.56
C THR A 1146 -24.34 49.12 29.44
N THR A 1147 -25.62 49.19 29.78
CA THR A 1147 -26.33 50.45 30.01
C THR A 1147 -25.88 51.03 31.34
N ALA A 1148 -25.46 52.30 31.28
CA ALA A 1148 -25.12 53.16 32.41
C ALA A 1148 -26.27 53.37 33.41
#